data_AF-A0A9P1BW36-F1
#
_entry.id   AF-A0A9P1BW36-F1
#
_cell.length_a   1.000
_cell.length_b   1.000
_cell.length_c   1.000
_cell.angle_alpha   90.00
_cell.angle_beta   90.00
_cell.angle_gamma   90.00
#
_symmetry.space_group_name_H-M   'P 1'
#
loop_
_entity.id
_entity.type
_entity.pdbx_description
1 polymer ?
#
loop_
_entity_poly.entity_id
_entity_poly.type
_entity_poly.pdbx_seq_one_letter_code
_entity_poly.pdbx_strand_id
1 'polypeptide(L)'
;MASSEEDTRQKDRRKEKERVKERDRKDRDRNDKVKSTKTRSGTTKSGRKADDDSEDDIEKEKEKDKMAFLAAIKGLREKDKAKEKARRKKSKQPSSSRSPSVRKDRKKDPKRKREQSRSRDDSSGSPEPAPKKELITASGFGAPLALPVTSIVPAAVGASDVIGVFCRSAGADQNSEQALRALPVHLQQLVMAEGSIAGLNPSAVLLGRIRKVENNAGAANAAAAAGLHRPRPETVAAAAAGDPVAKFCMQHAVDYSAENALRALPVELQCKILNEGPRGPKYCGLRASNPSAVLMSRIRKAQTLLAEMRRLGKEGSSAKRSEASEVAASAGDGSCEPACAADRGICGNGVCFCKAPYSGETCEVEFKEEYMRLGYFTVVVILSLSVIVGFFAADILWRITRPVGGPEQCLCLGGDSRSMVELCPFCQERDLASTGMGPSFDGNLAICSQVEMNGDGKVAKKPRIEECLPRMNVEKYRSFQTWYQIPFDDKWPKRSWPEKRISKAPRWCTVDLRDGNQALINPMNHEKKLRLFLHLLKLGYKEIEVGFPAASQTDFDFIRYVIDEGLIPDDVWIQVLTQCREPLILRTIEGVKGAKNVVIHVYNSTSELQRRVVFKKDREDIKNLALESVRLVKKLVDERMKGTNVRLEYSPESFTGTELDFALDVCNGVVEVWEPTPEQQVILNLPGTVEMATPNVYADQIEWMCAHIAKRDSVCISVHPHNDRGTGIAAAELAMMAGADRVEGCLFGNGERTGNVCLVTLALNLFTQGIDPEVSYVELEETIKVAEHCTELKVPERYPWAGSLVYTAFSGSHQDAIKKGLEAIKTAQVWEVPYLPIDPQDIGRHYEAIIRVNSQSGKGGIAYILEQEYGIALPKECQAEFAQVVQKISDKTSKEISAQQIYDAFTQTYLDPQEPMALLDYELSNSSTAEEVVLKARVRAAGKEHQVNGQGNGPVSAFVAGLNNTVFLPQGMAVHLSDYHSEARSHCRNAEGSEAVASVRCQAVAKKDQMKTGKPRFGVGLHRNTNTAVLKAVISAINCLCAAGDAKLFA
;
A
#
# COMPACT_ATOMS: atom_id res chain seq x y z
N MET A 1 64.67 21.95 2.16
CA MET A 1 63.37 21.29 1.88
C MET A 1 62.29 21.67 2.90
N ALA A 2 62.51 21.57 4.23
CA ALA A 2 61.49 21.97 5.22
C ALA A 2 60.98 23.42 5.06
N SER A 3 61.87 24.40 4.89
CA SER A 3 61.50 25.83 4.81
C SER A 3 60.70 26.22 3.56
N SER A 4 60.78 25.47 2.47
CA SER A 4 60.05 25.77 1.22
C SER A 4 58.57 25.39 1.26
N GLU A 5 58.21 24.34 2.01
CA GLU A 5 56.80 23.97 2.20
C GLU A 5 56.07 24.96 3.12
N GLU A 6 56.76 25.45 4.16
CA GLU A 6 56.18 26.36 5.14
C GLU A 6 55.89 27.75 4.56
N ASP A 7 56.82 28.32 3.78
CA ASP A 7 56.61 29.58 3.04
C ASP A 7 55.49 29.44 1.97
N THR A 8 55.35 28.27 1.35
CA THR A 8 54.22 27.99 0.43
C THR A 8 52.88 27.98 1.18
N ARG A 9 52.79 27.25 2.30
CA ARG A 9 51.59 27.23 3.16
C ARG A 9 51.25 28.61 3.74
N GLN A 10 52.26 29.44 4.00
CA GLN A 10 52.06 30.81 4.51
C GLN A 10 51.56 31.76 3.41
N LYS A 11 52.01 31.59 2.15
CA LYS A 11 51.47 32.30 0.97
C LYS A 11 50.01 31.95 0.69
N ASP A 12 49.64 30.67 0.75
CA ASP A 12 48.24 30.29 0.51
C ASP A 12 47.31 30.73 1.65
N ARG A 13 47.77 30.70 2.91
CA ARG A 13 47.04 31.33 4.04
C ARG A 13 46.88 32.85 3.91
N ARG A 14 47.72 33.54 3.12
CA ARG A 14 47.51 34.96 2.77
C ARG A 14 46.45 35.12 1.68
N LYS A 15 46.55 34.37 0.57
CA LYS A 15 45.54 34.38 -0.52
C LYS A 15 44.14 34.08 -0.02
N GLU A 16 43.99 33.12 0.89
CA GLU A 16 42.69 32.76 1.46
C GLU A 16 42.10 33.90 2.30
N LYS A 17 42.93 34.59 3.10
CA LYS A 17 42.51 35.78 3.86
C LYS A 17 42.15 36.98 2.97
N GLU A 18 42.75 37.09 1.79
CA GLU A 18 42.39 38.12 0.80
C GLU A 18 41.05 37.79 0.12
N ARG A 19 40.84 36.53 -0.27
CA ARG A 19 39.55 36.04 -0.81
C ARG A 19 38.37 36.26 0.15
N VAL A 20 38.55 35.99 1.44
CA VAL A 20 37.54 36.26 2.47
C VAL A 20 37.23 37.77 2.55
N LYS A 21 38.26 38.63 2.62
CA LYS A 21 38.08 40.09 2.64
C LYS A 21 37.41 40.65 1.39
N GLU A 22 37.61 40.03 0.23
CA GLU A 22 36.93 40.43 -1.01
C GLU A 22 35.46 40.00 -1.02
N ARG A 23 35.12 38.85 -0.42
CA ARG A 23 33.74 38.43 -0.14
C ARG A 23 33.04 39.41 0.79
N ASP A 24 33.66 39.72 1.94
CA ASP A 24 33.13 40.66 2.93
C ASP A 24 32.87 42.05 2.34
N ARG A 25 33.71 42.51 1.39
CA ARG A 25 33.47 43.75 0.62
C ARG A 25 32.26 43.61 -0.31
N LYS A 26 32.18 42.55 -1.12
CA LYS A 26 31.09 42.34 -2.07
C LYS A 26 29.73 42.18 -1.39
N ASP A 27 29.68 41.61 -0.19
CA ASP A 27 28.44 41.48 0.59
C ASP A 27 28.06 42.77 1.36
N ARG A 28 29.03 43.65 1.68
CA ARG A 28 28.75 45.04 2.09
C ARG A 28 28.20 45.87 0.93
N ASP A 29 28.84 45.85 -0.24
CA ASP A 29 28.38 46.56 -1.44
C ASP A 29 26.97 46.10 -1.88
N ARG A 30 26.61 44.83 -1.64
CA ARG A 30 25.25 44.32 -1.78
C ARG A 30 24.28 44.94 -0.78
N ASN A 31 24.61 44.92 0.51
CA ASN A 31 23.75 45.48 1.56
C ASN A 31 23.50 46.99 1.38
N ASP A 32 24.50 47.76 0.96
CA ASP A 32 24.33 49.19 0.75
C ASP A 32 23.59 49.52 -0.57
N LYS A 33 23.61 48.62 -1.57
CA LYS A 33 22.66 48.65 -2.71
C LYS A 33 21.21 48.32 -2.30
N VAL A 34 20.99 47.41 -1.35
CA VAL A 34 19.66 47.12 -0.79
C VAL A 34 19.13 48.26 0.08
N LYS A 35 20.00 48.99 0.80
CA LYS A 35 19.60 50.19 1.56
C LYS A 35 19.26 51.37 0.66
N SER A 36 20.08 51.66 -0.35
CA SER A 36 19.87 52.81 -1.26
C SER A 36 18.66 52.66 -2.19
N THR A 37 18.18 51.43 -2.43
CA THR A 37 16.92 51.18 -3.16
C THR A 37 15.67 51.37 -2.30
N LYS A 38 15.77 51.32 -0.95
CA LYS A 38 14.64 51.59 -0.04
C LYS A 38 14.32 53.06 0.19
N THR A 39 15.11 54.00 -0.35
CA THR A 39 14.96 55.45 -0.14
C THR A 39 14.45 56.24 -1.36
N ARG A 40 13.89 55.58 -2.40
CA ARG A 40 13.51 56.28 -3.64
C ARG A 40 12.18 55.85 -4.30
N SER A 41 11.12 55.68 -3.51
CA SER A 41 9.74 55.57 -4.01
C SER A 41 8.74 56.21 -3.03
N GLY A 42 8.41 57.49 -3.25
CA GLY A 42 7.44 58.21 -2.42
C GLY A 42 6.16 58.53 -3.17
N THR A 43 5.10 57.74 -2.96
CA THR A 43 3.71 58.12 -3.28
C THR A 43 2.69 57.25 -2.51
N THR A 44 1.48 57.79 -2.35
CA THR A 44 0.25 57.17 -1.79
C THR A 44 0.31 56.62 -0.34
N LYS A 45 -0.43 57.28 0.56
CA LYS A 45 -0.82 56.75 1.88
C LYS A 45 -2.14 55.98 1.74
N SER A 46 -2.16 54.67 2.04
CA SER A 46 -3.41 53.94 2.35
C SER A 46 -3.18 52.58 3.01
N GLY A 47 -2.27 51.75 2.50
CA GLY A 47 -2.18 50.32 2.90
C GLY A 47 -1.56 50.02 4.27
N ARG A 48 -0.80 50.94 4.87
CA ARG A 48 0.07 50.67 6.04
C ARG A 48 -0.69 50.70 7.38
N LYS A 49 -1.80 49.96 7.45
CA LYS A 49 -2.58 49.73 8.68
C LYS A 49 -3.36 48.40 8.70
N ALA A 50 -3.10 47.50 7.76
CA ALA A 50 -3.66 46.15 7.74
C ALA A 50 -2.62 45.08 8.10
N ASP A 51 -1.34 45.35 7.84
CA ASP A 51 -0.24 44.41 8.12
C ASP A 51 0.06 44.36 9.63
N ASP A 52 0.27 45.52 10.28
CA ASP A 52 0.58 45.62 11.72
C ASP A 52 -0.52 44.99 12.59
N ASP A 53 -1.81 45.28 12.32
CA ASP A 53 -2.96 44.71 13.03
C ASP A 53 -3.01 43.16 12.91
N SER A 54 -2.38 42.57 11.88
CA SER A 54 -2.40 41.11 11.62
C SER A 54 -1.33 40.32 12.39
N GLU A 55 -0.14 40.88 12.62
CA GLU A 55 0.86 40.24 13.49
C GLU A 55 0.39 40.29 14.96
N ASP A 56 -0.20 41.41 15.35
CA ASP A 56 -0.73 41.66 16.69
C ASP A 56 -1.88 40.70 17.06
N ASP A 57 -2.76 40.33 16.11
CA ASP A 57 -3.83 39.34 16.35
C ASP A 57 -3.32 37.89 16.33
N ILE A 58 -2.29 37.57 15.54
CA ILE A 58 -1.62 36.25 15.59
C ILE A 58 -0.94 36.03 16.95
N GLU A 59 -0.30 37.05 17.53
CA GLU A 59 0.34 36.94 18.84
C GLU A 59 -0.70 36.76 19.97
N LYS A 60 -1.84 37.47 19.91
CA LYS A 60 -2.98 37.26 20.81
C LYS A 60 -3.57 35.85 20.71
N GLU A 61 -3.67 35.27 19.50
CA GLU A 61 -4.19 33.91 19.32
C GLU A 61 -3.22 32.86 19.90
N LYS A 62 -1.90 33.05 19.72
CA LYS A 62 -0.87 32.19 20.35
C LYS A 62 -0.90 32.24 21.87
N GLU A 63 -1.04 33.43 22.46
CA GLU A 63 -1.09 33.55 23.93
C GLU A 63 -2.41 32.99 24.51
N LYS A 64 -3.52 33.14 23.78
CA LYS A 64 -4.82 32.52 24.10
C LYS A 64 -4.74 30.98 24.09
N ASP A 65 -4.09 30.38 23.09
CA ASP A 65 -3.85 28.93 23.04
C ASP A 65 -2.88 28.46 24.14
N LYS A 66 -1.80 29.21 24.42
CA LYS A 66 -0.90 28.95 25.57
C LYS A 66 -1.69 28.93 26.88
N MET A 67 -2.54 29.92 27.11
CA MET A 67 -3.37 30.03 28.31
C MET A 67 -4.43 28.91 28.41
N ALA A 68 -5.11 28.58 27.32
CA ALA A 68 -6.07 27.49 27.27
C ALA A 68 -5.42 26.13 27.60
N PHE A 69 -4.21 25.88 27.07
CA PHE A 69 -3.48 24.65 27.36
C PHE A 69 -2.93 24.61 28.79
N LEU A 70 -2.39 25.72 29.32
CA LEU A 70 -1.95 25.81 30.72
C LEU A 70 -3.12 25.57 31.70
N ALA A 71 -4.32 26.07 31.39
CA ALA A 71 -5.53 25.77 32.14
C ALA A 71 -5.90 24.26 32.06
N ALA A 72 -5.74 23.62 30.90
CA ALA A 72 -5.95 22.19 30.75
C ALA A 72 -4.95 21.34 31.56
N ILE A 73 -3.65 21.69 31.56
CA ILE A 73 -2.63 21.06 32.43
C ILE A 73 -3.02 21.18 33.89
N LYS A 74 -3.47 22.36 34.33
CA LYS A 74 -3.91 22.58 35.71
C LYS A 74 -5.10 21.68 36.07
N GLY A 75 -6.10 21.59 35.18
CA GLY A 75 -7.24 20.67 35.33
C GLY A 75 -6.85 19.19 35.37
N LEU A 76 -5.83 18.77 34.61
CA LEU A 76 -5.26 17.41 34.69
C LEU A 76 -4.56 17.17 36.04
N ARG A 77 -3.66 18.06 36.45
CA ARG A 77 -2.98 18.00 37.77
C ARG A 77 -3.98 17.99 38.94
N GLU A 78 -5.16 18.58 38.81
CA GLU A 78 -6.25 18.51 39.79
C GLU A 78 -7.06 17.19 39.71
N LYS A 79 -7.36 16.69 38.50
CA LYS A 79 -8.02 15.39 38.29
C LYS A 79 -7.20 14.22 38.83
N ASP A 80 -5.88 14.21 38.63
CA ASP A 80 -5.05 13.10 39.11
C ASP A 80 -4.83 13.14 40.63
N LYS A 81 -4.75 14.34 41.24
CA LYS A 81 -4.86 14.51 42.70
C LYS A 81 -6.20 13.97 43.23
N ALA A 82 -7.30 14.14 42.49
CA ALA A 82 -8.59 13.55 42.86
C ALA A 82 -8.61 12.01 42.71
N LYS A 83 -8.07 11.45 41.62
CA LYS A 83 -7.92 9.99 41.42
C LYS A 83 -7.07 9.35 42.53
N GLU A 84 -5.95 9.98 42.91
CA GLU A 84 -5.09 9.45 43.97
C GLU A 84 -5.79 9.51 45.33
N LYS A 85 -6.50 10.62 45.63
CA LYS A 85 -7.32 10.76 46.84
C LYS A 85 -8.48 9.73 46.89
N ALA A 86 -8.99 9.31 45.73
CA ALA A 86 -9.95 8.21 45.62
C ALA A 86 -9.31 6.82 45.82
N ARG A 87 -8.12 6.55 45.23
CA ARG A 87 -7.33 5.33 45.49
C ARG A 87 -6.99 5.20 47.00
N ARG A 88 -6.52 6.28 47.63
CA ARG A 88 -6.26 6.37 49.09
C ARG A 88 -7.50 6.28 49.98
N LYS A 89 -8.72 6.46 49.43
CA LYS A 89 -9.99 6.14 50.13
C LYS A 89 -10.37 4.67 50.01
N LYS A 90 -10.23 4.06 48.82
CA LYS A 90 -10.51 2.63 48.62
C LYS A 90 -9.58 1.72 49.45
N SER A 91 -8.33 2.11 49.68
CA SER A 91 -7.39 1.35 50.53
C SER A 91 -7.63 1.46 52.05
N LYS A 92 -8.72 2.09 52.51
CA LYS A 92 -9.03 2.31 53.93
C LYS A 92 -10.35 1.69 54.43
N GLN A 93 -10.94 0.75 53.69
CA GLN A 93 -12.01 -0.12 54.22
C GLN A 93 -11.41 -1.44 54.76
N PRO A 94 -11.71 -1.85 56.00
CA PRO A 94 -11.23 -3.11 56.56
C PRO A 94 -12.01 -4.31 56.00
N SER A 95 -11.31 -5.38 55.61
CA SER A 95 -11.90 -6.59 55.04
C SER A 95 -12.34 -7.59 56.12
N SER A 96 -13.65 -7.80 56.26
CA SER A 96 -14.24 -8.70 57.25
C SER A 96 -14.75 -10.02 56.66
N SER A 97 -13.85 -10.98 56.42
CA SER A 97 -14.20 -12.40 56.24
C SER A 97 -13.00 -13.34 56.44
N ARG A 98 -12.91 -13.97 57.62
CA ARG A 98 -12.12 -15.19 57.82
C ARG A 98 -13.04 -16.40 57.69
N SER A 99 -12.65 -17.37 56.87
CA SER A 99 -13.23 -18.72 56.86
C SER A 99 -12.12 -19.74 57.16
N PRO A 100 -12.30 -20.68 58.11
CA PRO A 100 -11.26 -21.63 58.48
C PRO A 100 -11.18 -22.85 57.54
N SER A 101 -10.11 -23.62 57.70
CA SER A 101 -9.77 -24.83 56.96
C SER A 101 -10.72 -26.02 57.20
N VAL A 102 -10.77 -26.94 56.23
CA VAL A 102 -10.69 -28.39 56.51
C VAL A 102 -10.06 -29.13 55.32
N ARG A 103 -9.51 -30.33 55.56
CA ARG A 103 -8.83 -31.19 54.58
C ARG A 103 -9.69 -32.39 54.17
N LYS A 104 -9.42 -32.87 52.94
CA LYS A 104 -9.38 -34.29 52.51
C LYS A 104 -10.64 -35.09 52.12
N ASP A 105 -10.43 -35.82 51.01
CA ASP A 105 -10.73 -37.24 50.73
C ASP A 105 -12.08 -37.70 50.09
N ARG A 106 -11.89 -38.35 48.92
CA ARG A 106 -12.54 -39.57 48.39
C ARG A 106 -13.96 -39.57 47.73
N LYS A 107 -13.87 -39.73 46.39
CA LYS A 107 -14.43 -40.84 45.56
C LYS A 107 -15.92 -40.89 45.15
N LYS A 108 -16.08 -41.27 43.85
CA LYS A 108 -17.13 -42.13 43.23
C LYS A 108 -18.50 -41.54 42.81
N ASP A 109 -18.56 -41.23 41.51
CA ASP A 109 -19.57 -41.67 40.49
C ASP A 109 -20.11 -43.12 40.75
N PRO A 110 -21.30 -43.61 40.23
CA PRO A 110 -22.01 -43.07 39.05
C PRO A 110 -23.56 -43.21 38.90
N LYS A 111 -24.12 -42.39 37.98
CA LYS A 111 -25.17 -42.68 36.94
C LYS A 111 -26.59 -43.23 37.25
N ARG A 112 -27.54 -42.78 36.39
CA ARG A 112 -28.83 -43.41 35.92
C ARG A 112 -30.05 -43.36 36.88
N LYS A 113 -31.32 -43.24 36.41
CA LYS A 113 -31.92 -42.85 35.09
C LYS A 113 -33.46 -42.66 35.21
N ARG A 114 -34.07 -41.82 34.35
CA ARG A 114 -35.51 -41.84 33.90
C ARG A 114 -36.58 -41.50 34.99
N GLU A 115 -37.80 -41.02 34.68
CA GLU A 115 -38.47 -40.73 33.39
C GLU A 115 -39.60 -39.68 33.49
N GLN A 116 -40.09 -39.18 32.34
CA GLN A 116 -41.40 -38.52 32.08
C GLN A 116 -41.66 -37.14 32.74
N SER A 117 -42.39 -36.18 32.12
CA SER A 117 -42.86 -36.00 30.74
C SER A 117 -43.36 -34.56 30.48
N ARG A 118 -43.35 -34.08 29.21
CA ARG A 118 -44.29 -33.12 28.54
C ARG A 118 -44.73 -31.81 29.25
N SER A 119 -45.04 -30.68 28.59
CA SER A 119 -44.62 -30.03 27.32
C SER A 119 -45.44 -28.74 27.12
N ARG A 120 -44.83 -27.68 26.56
CA ARG A 120 -45.45 -26.51 25.89
C ARG A 120 -46.09 -25.36 26.72
N ASP A 121 -45.53 -24.17 26.48
CA ASP A 121 -46.13 -22.93 25.96
C ASP A 121 -47.01 -21.97 26.81
N ASP A 122 -46.88 -20.69 26.43
CA ASP A 122 -47.76 -19.50 26.57
C ASP A 122 -47.97 -18.70 27.88
N SER A 123 -47.46 -17.44 27.84
CA SER A 123 -48.24 -16.17 27.77
C SER A 123 -48.09 -15.08 28.87
N SER A 124 -47.80 -13.85 28.38
CA SER A 124 -48.33 -12.53 28.81
C SER A 124 -47.93 -11.90 30.17
N GLY A 125 -47.95 -10.55 30.22
CA GLY A 125 -47.85 -9.75 31.46
C GLY A 125 -47.17 -8.37 31.31
N SER A 126 -47.93 -7.32 31.00
CA SER A 126 -47.45 -5.92 30.96
C SER A 126 -47.82 -5.13 32.23
N PRO A 127 -47.11 -4.02 32.52
CA PRO A 127 -47.74 -2.88 33.21
C PRO A 127 -47.43 -1.50 32.57
N GLU A 128 -48.23 -0.49 32.93
CA GLU A 128 -48.25 0.88 32.36
C GLU A 128 -47.55 1.98 33.22
N PRO A 129 -47.38 3.23 32.73
CA PRO A 129 -46.37 4.18 33.23
C PRO A 129 -46.90 5.53 33.81
N ALA A 130 -46.00 6.32 34.43
CA ALA A 130 -46.12 7.77 34.67
C ALA A 130 -44.74 8.37 35.12
N PRO A 131 -44.49 9.70 35.08
CA PRO A 131 -45.17 10.81 34.39
C PRO A 131 -44.21 11.66 33.48
N LYS A 132 -44.70 12.78 32.91
CA LYS A 132 -43.94 13.79 32.13
C LYS A 132 -44.00 15.18 32.75
N LYS A 133 -42.94 16.00 32.59
CA LYS A 133 -42.87 17.48 32.51
C LYS A 133 -41.38 17.93 32.47
N GLU A 134 -40.96 19.06 31.90
CA GLU A 134 -41.64 20.14 31.18
C GLU A 134 -40.66 20.73 30.12
N LEU A 135 -41.15 21.49 29.13
CA LEU A 135 -40.33 22.16 28.10
C LEU A 135 -40.60 23.67 28.14
N ILE A 136 -39.56 24.51 28.06
CA ILE A 136 -39.70 25.98 28.02
C ILE A 136 -39.16 26.52 26.69
N THR A 137 -39.95 27.36 26.03
CA THR A 137 -39.63 28.02 24.76
C THR A 137 -39.60 29.54 24.92
N ALA A 138 -38.60 30.19 24.33
CA ALA A 138 -38.60 31.63 24.08
C ALA A 138 -37.71 31.94 22.86
N SER A 139 -38.18 32.83 21.98
CA SER A 139 -37.53 33.18 20.71
C SER A 139 -37.00 34.62 20.74
N GLY A 140 -35.85 34.88 20.11
CA GLY A 140 -35.30 36.22 19.87
C GLY A 140 -34.56 36.30 18.53
N PHE A 141 -34.78 37.37 17.77
CA PHE A 141 -34.25 37.56 16.42
C PHE A 141 -32.89 38.28 16.41
N GLY A 142 -32.08 38.01 15.38
CA GLY A 142 -30.87 38.76 15.04
C GLY A 142 -30.27 38.29 13.72
N ALA A 143 -30.62 38.93 12.60
CA ALA A 143 -30.16 38.57 11.25
C ALA A 143 -29.21 39.63 10.66
N PRO A 144 -28.16 39.23 9.89
CA PRO A 144 -27.40 40.15 9.05
C PRO A 144 -28.12 40.42 7.71
N LEU A 145 -27.82 41.56 7.08
CA LEU A 145 -28.40 41.97 5.80
C LEU A 145 -27.71 41.31 4.59
N ALA A 146 -28.37 41.39 3.43
CA ALA A 146 -27.85 41.00 2.13
C ALA A 146 -27.80 42.19 1.14
N LEU A 147 -27.29 41.92 -0.07
CA LEU A 147 -27.14 42.80 -1.25
C LEU A 147 -25.84 43.65 -1.32
N PRO A 148 -25.33 43.98 -2.53
CA PRO A 148 -25.70 43.49 -3.87
C PRO A 148 -24.55 42.74 -4.60
N VAL A 149 -24.86 42.12 -5.74
CA VAL A 149 -23.86 41.54 -6.66
C VAL A 149 -23.35 42.59 -7.64
N THR A 150 -22.03 42.67 -7.84
CA THR A 150 -21.41 43.35 -8.99
C THR A 150 -20.34 42.47 -9.63
N SER A 151 -20.46 42.20 -10.93
CA SER A 151 -19.60 41.29 -11.68
C SER A 151 -18.26 41.93 -12.08
N ILE A 152 -17.15 41.38 -11.59
CA ILE A 152 -15.84 41.40 -12.26
C ILE A 152 -15.24 39.99 -12.18
N VAL A 153 -14.85 39.42 -13.32
CA VAL A 153 -14.24 38.08 -13.40
C VAL A 153 -12.72 38.19 -13.55
N PRO A 154 -11.96 37.62 -12.61
CA PRO A 154 -10.73 36.91 -12.91
C PRO A 154 -10.94 35.39 -12.80
N ALA A 155 -10.16 34.60 -13.53
CA ALA A 155 -10.31 33.15 -13.57
C ALA A 155 -9.99 32.47 -12.22
N ALA A 156 -10.75 31.45 -11.86
CA ALA A 156 -10.53 30.66 -10.64
C ALA A 156 -9.22 29.86 -10.72
N VAL A 157 -8.33 30.05 -9.75
CA VAL A 157 -7.18 29.18 -9.51
C VAL A 157 -7.55 28.21 -8.39
N GLY A 158 -7.85 26.96 -8.75
CA GLY A 158 -8.27 25.92 -7.82
C GLY A 158 -7.76 24.54 -8.27
N ALA A 159 -7.52 23.67 -7.29
CA ALA A 159 -6.70 22.45 -7.39
C ALA A 159 -5.22 22.72 -7.75
N SER A 160 -4.35 21.77 -7.38
CA SER A 160 -2.91 21.89 -7.63
C SER A 160 -2.60 21.79 -9.13
N ASP A 161 -2.04 22.86 -9.70
CA ASP A 161 -1.64 22.93 -11.12
C ASP A 161 -0.38 22.08 -11.40
N VAL A 162 -0.51 20.75 -11.35
CA VAL A 162 0.64 19.82 -11.45
C VAL A 162 1.39 19.98 -12.78
N ILE A 163 0.67 20.24 -13.88
CA ILE A 163 1.27 20.45 -15.22
C ILE A 163 2.11 21.72 -15.24
N GLY A 164 1.58 22.84 -14.74
CA GLY A 164 2.35 24.08 -14.70
C GLY A 164 3.46 24.05 -13.66
N VAL A 165 3.30 23.35 -12.53
CA VAL A 165 4.40 23.12 -11.57
C VAL A 165 5.52 22.33 -12.24
N PHE A 166 5.20 21.26 -12.98
CA PHE A 166 6.15 20.49 -13.77
C PHE A 166 6.88 21.37 -14.80
N CYS A 167 6.16 22.07 -15.67
CA CYS A 167 6.75 22.94 -16.71
C CYS A 167 7.58 24.09 -16.11
N ARG A 168 7.11 24.75 -15.05
CA ARG A 168 7.86 25.79 -14.34
C ARG A 168 9.12 25.24 -13.65
N SER A 169 9.05 24.05 -13.05
CA SER A 169 10.22 23.38 -12.45
C SER A 169 11.27 22.95 -13.49
N ALA A 170 10.84 22.69 -14.73
CA ALA A 170 11.69 22.38 -15.87
C ALA A 170 12.27 23.62 -16.57
N GLY A 171 11.71 24.82 -16.34
CA GLY A 171 12.04 26.01 -17.13
C GLY A 171 11.53 25.94 -18.58
N ALA A 172 10.43 25.21 -18.83
CA ALA A 172 9.81 25.10 -20.14
C ALA A 172 8.89 26.31 -20.42
N ASP A 173 8.81 26.75 -21.69
CA ASP A 173 8.01 27.91 -22.08
C ASP A 173 6.50 27.63 -22.15
N GLN A 174 5.72 28.71 -22.13
CA GLN A 174 4.26 28.67 -22.08
C GLN A 174 3.61 28.00 -23.31
N ASN A 175 4.26 28.00 -24.48
CA ASN A 175 3.75 27.29 -25.67
C ASN A 175 3.94 25.78 -25.53
N SER A 176 5.10 25.35 -25.00
CA SER A 176 5.35 23.94 -24.69
C SER A 176 4.50 23.42 -23.52
N GLU A 177 4.18 24.28 -22.54
CA GLU A 177 3.21 23.98 -21.49
C GLU A 177 1.79 23.83 -22.07
N GLN A 178 1.35 24.74 -22.95
CA GLN A 178 0.05 24.62 -23.62
C GLN A 178 -0.04 23.37 -24.51
N ALA A 179 1.03 23.00 -25.21
CA ALA A 179 1.10 21.76 -25.97
C ALA A 179 0.93 20.51 -25.07
N LEU A 180 1.51 20.50 -23.87
CA LEU A 180 1.27 19.44 -22.88
C LEU A 180 -0.20 19.47 -22.40
N ARG A 181 -0.74 20.63 -22.03
CA ARG A 181 -2.15 20.77 -21.58
C ARG A 181 -3.18 20.38 -22.65
N ALA A 182 -2.85 20.49 -23.94
CA ALA A 182 -3.72 20.11 -25.05
C ALA A 182 -3.86 18.58 -25.24
N LEU A 183 -2.92 17.78 -24.71
CA LEU A 183 -3.01 16.32 -24.78
C LEU A 183 -4.14 15.77 -23.90
N PRO A 184 -4.75 14.61 -24.24
CA PRO A 184 -5.58 13.84 -23.32
C PRO A 184 -4.82 13.48 -22.03
N VAL A 185 -5.49 13.51 -20.88
CA VAL A 185 -4.88 13.36 -19.53
C VAL A 185 -3.97 12.14 -19.38
N HIS A 186 -4.29 11.00 -20.01
CA HIS A 186 -3.44 9.81 -19.95
C HIS A 186 -2.11 9.98 -20.72
N LEU A 187 -2.09 10.75 -21.83
CA LEU A 187 -0.86 11.09 -22.54
C LEU A 187 -0.07 12.18 -21.80
N GLN A 188 -0.75 13.13 -21.14
CA GLN A 188 -0.10 14.09 -20.22
C GLN A 188 0.69 13.34 -19.13
N GLN A 189 0.03 12.37 -18.48
CA GLN A 189 0.64 11.52 -17.46
C GLN A 189 1.84 10.72 -17.99
N LEU A 190 1.79 10.18 -19.22
CA LEU A 190 2.92 9.48 -19.83
C LEU A 190 4.11 10.42 -20.13
N VAL A 191 3.88 11.63 -20.66
CA VAL A 191 4.95 12.62 -20.91
C VAL A 191 5.63 13.06 -19.61
N MET A 192 4.87 13.17 -18.52
CA MET A 192 5.36 13.50 -17.18
C MET A 192 6.02 12.29 -16.48
N ALA A 193 5.60 11.06 -16.76
CA ALA A 193 6.17 9.83 -16.21
C ALA A 193 7.57 9.49 -16.76
N GLU A 194 7.99 10.09 -17.88
CA GLU A 194 9.41 10.10 -18.31
C GLU A 194 10.33 10.95 -17.39
N GLY A 195 9.80 11.48 -16.28
CA GLY A 195 10.56 12.13 -15.22
C GLY A 195 10.89 13.59 -15.50
N SER A 196 11.86 14.14 -14.75
CA SER A 196 12.29 15.54 -14.93
C SER A 196 12.81 15.82 -16.35
N ILE A 197 12.73 17.08 -16.77
CA ILE A 197 13.16 17.54 -18.10
C ILE A 197 14.53 18.20 -17.92
N ALA A 198 15.60 17.49 -18.29
CA ALA A 198 16.97 17.99 -18.24
C ALA A 198 17.52 18.18 -19.67
N GLY A 199 18.04 19.36 -19.98
CA GLY A 199 18.65 19.67 -21.27
C GLY A 199 18.86 21.18 -21.49
N LEU A 200 19.62 21.54 -22.52
CA LEU A 200 19.93 22.93 -22.87
C LEU A 200 18.72 23.74 -23.38
N ASN A 201 17.62 23.07 -23.76
CA ASN A 201 16.35 23.69 -24.12
C ASN A 201 15.19 22.80 -23.62
N PRO A 202 14.63 23.08 -22.43
CA PRO A 202 13.57 22.26 -21.83
C PRO A 202 12.30 22.17 -22.68
N SER A 203 11.90 23.27 -23.33
CA SER A 203 10.74 23.30 -24.23
C SER A 203 10.88 22.34 -25.41
N ALA A 204 12.06 22.28 -26.02
CA ALA A 204 12.33 21.37 -27.13
C ALA A 204 12.30 19.89 -26.70
N VAL A 205 12.80 19.59 -25.49
CA VAL A 205 12.73 18.23 -24.92
C VAL A 205 11.27 17.87 -24.60
N LEU A 206 10.48 18.79 -24.02
CA LEU A 206 9.05 18.59 -23.75
C LEU A 206 8.27 18.29 -25.04
N LEU A 207 8.44 19.13 -26.07
CA LEU A 207 7.81 18.93 -27.38
C LEU A 207 8.28 17.63 -28.08
N GLY A 208 9.51 17.21 -27.84
CA GLY A 208 10.03 15.90 -28.26
C GLY A 208 9.30 14.73 -27.61
N ARG A 209 9.09 14.77 -26.28
CA ARG A 209 8.33 13.75 -25.55
C ARG A 209 6.86 13.71 -25.97
N ILE A 210 6.23 14.88 -26.15
CA ILE A 210 4.86 15.00 -26.66
C ILE A 210 4.72 14.25 -27.99
N ARG A 211 5.54 14.59 -29.00
CA ARG A 211 5.51 13.92 -30.31
C ARG A 211 5.80 12.41 -30.23
N LYS A 212 6.71 11.98 -29.35
CA LYS A 212 7.03 10.56 -29.10
C LYS A 212 5.80 9.80 -28.59
N VAL A 213 5.08 10.38 -27.62
CA VAL A 213 3.87 9.79 -27.03
C VAL A 213 2.69 9.82 -28.03
N GLU A 214 2.51 10.92 -28.77
CA GLU A 214 1.49 11.04 -29.82
C GLU A 214 1.71 10.04 -30.97
N ASN A 215 2.95 9.90 -31.47
CA ASN A 215 3.28 8.94 -32.52
C ASN A 215 3.05 7.48 -32.07
N ASN A 216 3.42 7.15 -30.82
CA ASN A 216 3.17 5.83 -30.26
C ASN A 216 1.66 5.57 -30.08
N ALA A 217 0.88 6.56 -29.64
CA ALA A 217 -0.57 6.47 -29.56
C ALA A 217 -1.23 6.35 -30.95
N GLY A 218 -0.72 7.07 -31.95
CA GLY A 218 -1.16 6.97 -33.35
C GLY A 218 -0.91 5.58 -33.94
N ALA A 219 0.28 5.01 -33.72
CA ALA A 219 0.62 3.65 -34.15
C ALA A 219 -0.26 2.59 -33.44
N ALA A 220 -0.49 2.74 -32.13
CA ALA A 220 -1.37 1.86 -31.37
C ALA A 220 -2.84 1.95 -31.83
N ASN A 221 -3.34 3.16 -32.10
CA ASN A 221 -4.70 3.37 -32.60
C ASN A 221 -4.88 2.85 -34.04
N ALA A 222 -3.87 2.98 -34.91
CA ALA A 222 -3.90 2.38 -36.24
C ALA A 222 -3.96 0.84 -36.18
N ALA A 223 -3.21 0.21 -35.28
CA ALA A 223 -3.27 -1.23 -35.03
C ALA A 223 -4.62 -1.67 -34.43
N ALA A 224 -5.18 -0.89 -33.50
CA ALA A 224 -6.47 -1.16 -32.88
C ALA A 224 -7.65 -1.04 -33.88
N ALA A 225 -7.64 -0.01 -34.73
CA ALA A 225 -8.65 0.20 -35.76
C ALA A 225 -8.71 -0.92 -36.82
N ALA A 226 -7.59 -1.64 -37.03
CA ALA A 226 -7.51 -2.76 -37.96
C ALA A 226 -7.96 -4.12 -37.38
N GLY A 227 -8.21 -4.22 -36.07
CA GLY A 227 -8.74 -5.44 -35.42
C GLY A 227 -7.80 -6.67 -35.38
N LEU A 228 -6.55 -6.54 -35.82
CA LEU A 228 -5.64 -7.65 -36.15
C LEU A 228 -5.03 -8.43 -34.96
N HIS A 229 -5.42 -8.14 -33.71
CA HIS A 229 -4.71 -8.64 -32.51
C HIS A 229 -5.60 -9.08 -31.33
N ARG A 230 -6.72 -9.77 -31.61
CA ARG A 230 -7.43 -10.58 -30.61
C ARG A 230 -7.75 -11.97 -31.19
N PRO A 231 -7.37 -13.09 -30.51
CA PRO A 231 -7.75 -14.43 -30.94
C PRO A 231 -9.27 -14.63 -30.77
N ARG A 232 -9.86 -15.48 -31.62
CA ARG A 232 -11.29 -15.80 -31.52
C ARG A 232 -11.57 -16.71 -30.31
N PRO A 233 -12.79 -16.67 -29.74
CA PRO A 233 -13.21 -17.62 -28.69
C PRO A 233 -13.04 -19.09 -29.11
N GLU A 234 -13.23 -19.38 -30.41
CA GLU A 234 -13.03 -20.68 -31.04
C GLU A 234 -11.58 -21.17 -30.90
N THR A 235 -10.59 -20.33 -31.26
CA THR A 235 -9.15 -20.63 -31.08
C THR A 235 -8.80 -20.80 -29.60
N VAL A 236 -9.36 -19.96 -28.72
CA VAL A 236 -9.12 -20.04 -27.26
C VAL A 236 -9.67 -21.36 -26.67
N ALA A 237 -10.87 -21.78 -27.08
CA ALA A 237 -11.46 -23.04 -26.67
C ALA A 237 -10.66 -24.24 -27.21
N ALA A 238 -10.22 -24.21 -28.47
CA ALA A 238 -9.40 -25.26 -29.07
C ALA A 238 -8.04 -25.40 -28.37
N ALA A 239 -7.37 -24.29 -28.04
CA ALA A 239 -6.10 -24.31 -27.31
C ALA A 239 -6.26 -24.84 -25.88
N ALA A 240 -7.38 -24.53 -25.21
CA ALA A 240 -7.73 -25.08 -23.90
C ALA A 240 -8.05 -26.60 -23.98
N ALA A 241 -8.63 -27.06 -25.10
CA ALA A 241 -8.83 -28.47 -25.42
C ALA A 241 -7.55 -29.20 -25.91
N GLY A 242 -6.40 -28.51 -25.96
CA GLY A 242 -5.10 -29.11 -26.28
C GLY A 242 -4.70 -29.12 -27.76
N ASP A 243 -5.46 -28.47 -28.66
CA ASP A 243 -5.12 -28.38 -30.09
C ASP A 243 -3.73 -27.71 -30.29
N PRO A 244 -2.74 -28.41 -30.87
CA PRO A 244 -1.39 -27.87 -31.04
C PRO A 244 -1.32 -26.70 -32.03
N VAL A 245 -2.22 -26.62 -33.01
CA VAL A 245 -2.28 -25.51 -33.96
C VAL A 245 -2.86 -24.27 -33.29
N ALA A 246 -3.97 -24.42 -32.57
CA ALA A 246 -4.58 -23.33 -31.80
C ALA A 246 -3.58 -22.77 -30.77
N LYS A 247 -2.92 -23.67 -30.02
CA LYS A 247 -1.95 -23.32 -28.99
C LYS A 247 -0.75 -22.58 -29.55
N PHE A 248 -0.18 -23.03 -30.69
CA PHE A 248 0.90 -22.34 -31.39
C PHE A 248 0.48 -20.98 -31.94
N CYS A 249 -0.71 -20.87 -32.55
CA CYS A 249 -1.19 -19.61 -33.12
C CYS A 249 -1.46 -18.56 -32.03
N MET A 250 -2.02 -18.96 -30.88
CA MET A 250 -2.13 -18.09 -29.70
C MET A 250 -0.76 -17.70 -29.13
N GLN A 251 0.15 -18.68 -28.95
CA GLN A 251 1.49 -18.46 -28.39
C GLN A 251 2.35 -17.50 -29.22
N HIS A 252 2.07 -17.38 -30.52
CA HIS A 252 2.78 -16.48 -31.43
C HIS A 252 1.95 -15.29 -31.94
N ALA A 253 0.78 -15.00 -31.33
CA ALA A 253 -0.11 -13.91 -31.74
C ALA A 253 -0.40 -13.87 -33.25
N VAL A 254 -0.56 -15.06 -33.85
CA VAL A 254 -0.84 -15.27 -35.27
C VAL A 254 -2.29 -14.93 -35.55
N ASP A 255 -2.54 -14.18 -36.63
CA ASP A 255 -3.90 -13.83 -37.03
C ASP A 255 -4.68 -15.02 -37.60
N TYR A 256 -6.01 -14.89 -37.57
CA TYR A 256 -6.97 -15.91 -38.01
C TYR A 256 -6.82 -16.35 -39.47
N SER A 257 -6.29 -15.49 -40.36
CA SER A 257 -6.05 -15.84 -41.76
C SER A 257 -4.85 -16.77 -41.89
N ALA A 258 -3.78 -16.51 -41.14
CA ALA A 258 -2.60 -17.36 -41.07
C ALA A 258 -2.83 -18.66 -40.28
N GLU A 259 -3.68 -18.65 -39.24
CA GLU A 259 -4.16 -19.87 -38.57
C GLU A 259 -4.92 -20.78 -39.55
N ASN A 260 -5.92 -20.25 -40.27
CA ASN A 260 -6.69 -21.04 -41.23
C ASN A 260 -5.85 -21.55 -42.40
N ALA A 261 -4.89 -20.76 -42.88
CA ALA A 261 -3.96 -21.20 -43.92
C ALA A 261 -3.04 -22.36 -43.46
N LEU A 262 -2.71 -22.44 -42.17
CA LEU A 262 -2.02 -23.58 -41.58
C LEU A 262 -2.95 -24.80 -41.46
N ARG A 263 -4.17 -24.61 -40.93
CA ARG A 263 -5.18 -25.67 -40.77
C ARG A 263 -5.63 -26.31 -42.09
N ALA A 264 -5.55 -25.57 -43.20
CA ALA A 264 -5.88 -26.06 -44.54
C ALA A 264 -4.84 -27.04 -45.14
N LEU A 265 -3.71 -27.27 -44.46
CA LEU A 265 -2.68 -28.23 -44.90
C LEU A 265 -2.91 -29.64 -44.30
N PRO A 266 -2.49 -30.72 -44.98
CA PRO A 266 -2.26 -32.03 -44.37
C PRO A 266 -1.49 -31.98 -43.04
N VAL A 267 -1.88 -32.81 -42.08
CA VAL A 267 -1.40 -32.77 -40.68
C VAL A 267 0.11 -32.94 -40.57
N GLU A 268 0.71 -33.73 -41.46
CA GLU A 268 2.16 -33.97 -41.54
C GLU A 268 2.93 -32.67 -41.83
N LEU A 269 2.32 -31.77 -42.61
CA LEU A 269 2.88 -30.44 -42.93
C LEU A 269 2.62 -29.44 -41.83
N GLN A 270 1.45 -29.52 -41.17
CA GLN A 270 1.18 -28.71 -39.97
C GLN A 270 2.29 -28.99 -38.94
N CYS A 271 2.48 -30.26 -38.59
CA CYS A 271 3.56 -30.72 -37.72
C CYS A 271 4.95 -30.29 -38.22
N LYS A 272 5.23 -30.34 -39.53
CA LYS A 272 6.53 -29.90 -40.08
C LYS A 272 6.75 -28.39 -40.00
N ILE A 273 5.73 -27.57 -40.20
CA ILE A 273 5.81 -26.09 -40.16
C ILE A 273 5.86 -25.57 -38.72
N LEU A 274 5.07 -26.18 -37.83
CA LEU A 274 5.11 -25.96 -36.38
C LEU A 274 6.52 -26.24 -35.84
N ASN A 275 7.15 -27.33 -36.29
CA ASN A 275 8.50 -27.72 -35.89
C ASN A 275 9.65 -27.12 -36.73
N GLU A 276 9.38 -26.26 -37.74
CA GLU A 276 10.45 -25.62 -38.51
C GLU A 276 11.09 -24.48 -37.69
N GLY A 277 12.42 -24.45 -37.62
CA GLY A 277 13.16 -23.45 -36.85
C GLY A 277 14.67 -23.45 -37.17
N PRO A 278 15.44 -22.50 -36.62
CA PRO A 278 16.89 -22.49 -36.77
C PRO A 278 17.48 -23.78 -36.19
N ARG A 279 18.31 -24.48 -36.98
CA ARG A 279 18.66 -25.90 -36.79
C ARG A 279 19.20 -26.21 -35.40
N GLY A 280 18.34 -26.78 -34.54
CA GLY A 280 18.67 -27.34 -33.24
C GLY A 280 17.40 -27.91 -32.60
N PRO A 281 17.44 -29.05 -31.87
CA PRO A 281 16.26 -29.83 -31.50
C PRO A 281 15.41 -29.24 -30.35
N LYS A 282 15.44 -27.92 -30.15
CA LYS A 282 14.73 -27.21 -29.05
C LYS A 282 14.15 -25.83 -29.41
N TYR A 283 14.08 -25.46 -30.70
CA TYR A 283 13.55 -24.15 -31.12
C TYR A 283 12.56 -24.22 -32.29
N CYS A 284 11.28 -24.36 -31.96
CA CYS A 284 10.16 -24.09 -32.87
C CYS A 284 9.55 -22.73 -32.51
N GLY A 285 9.34 -21.86 -33.50
CA GLY A 285 8.66 -20.57 -33.29
C GLY A 285 8.91 -19.48 -34.33
N LEU A 286 8.13 -18.40 -34.22
CA LEU A 286 8.05 -17.29 -35.17
C LEU A 286 8.56 -15.99 -34.54
N ARG A 287 9.86 -15.66 -34.69
CA ARG A 287 10.44 -14.39 -34.22
C ARG A 287 10.49 -13.34 -35.34
N ALA A 288 9.50 -12.45 -35.39
CA ALA A 288 9.47 -11.26 -36.24
C ALA A 288 8.44 -10.24 -35.71
N SER A 289 8.50 -8.99 -36.19
CA SER A 289 7.49 -7.95 -35.92
C SER A 289 6.10 -8.24 -36.50
N ASN A 290 5.99 -9.21 -37.42
CA ASN A 290 4.72 -9.77 -37.90
C ASN A 290 4.85 -11.31 -37.97
N PRO A 291 4.42 -12.05 -36.94
CA PRO A 291 4.50 -13.51 -36.91
C PRO A 291 3.70 -14.20 -38.02
N SER A 292 2.50 -13.69 -38.34
CA SER A 292 1.64 -14.21 -39.41
C SER A 292 2.33 -14.23 -40.77
N ALA A 293 3.01 -13.13 -41.12
CA ALA A 293 3.73 -13.02 -42.40
C ALA A 293 4.84 -14.06 -42.54
N VAL A 294 5.53 -14.38 -41.43
CA VAL A 294 6.54 -15.45 -41.40
C VAL A 294 5.90 -16.83 -41.53
N LEU A 295 4.77 -17.09 -40.85
CA LEU A 295 4.04 -18.35 -40.96
C LEU A 295 3.54 -18.58 -42.40
N MET A 296 2.93 -17.57 -43.01
CA MET A 296 2.49 -17.60 -44.41
C MET A 296 3.66 -17.84 -45.39
N SER A 297 4.87 -17.40 -45.04
CA SER A 297 6.08 -17.69 -45.82
C SER A 297 6.48 -19.18 -45.73
N ARG A 298 6.41 -19.79 -44.53
CA ARG A 298 6.65 -21.23 -44.34
C ARG A 298 5.60 -22.09 -45.04
N ILE A 299 4.32 -21.72 -44.94
CA ILE A 299 3.20 -22.39 -45.61
C ILE A 299 3.46 -22.45 -47.12
N ARG A 300 3.76 -21.31 -47.77
CA ARG A 300 4.08 -21.27 -49.20
C ARG A 300 5.28 -22.15 -49.56
N LYS A 301 6.39 -22.06 -48.80
CA LYS A 301 7.60 -22.88 -49.01
C LYS A 301 7.32 -24.38 -48.90
N ALA A 302 6.51 -24.81 -47.94
CA ALA A 302 6.11 -26.19 -47.76
C ALA A 302 5.18 -26.69 -48.90
N GLN A 303 4.28 -25.83 -49.38
CA GLN A 303 3.42 -26.14 -50.54
C GLN A 303 4.23 -26.28 -51.83
N THR A 304 5.23 -25.43 -52.08
CA THR A 304 6.11 -25.53 -53.26
C THR A 304 6.88 -26.86 -53.27
N LEU A 305 7.51 -27.23 -52.16
CA LEU A 305 8.21 -28.52 -52.02
C LEU A 305 7.29 -29.72 -52.31
N LEU A 306 6.02 -29.63 -51.95
CA LEU A 306 5.03 -30.68 -52.24
C LEU A 306 4.59 -30.71 -53.71
N ALA A 307 4.56 -29.56 -54.38
CA ALA A 307 4.35 -29.51 -55.83
C ALA A 307 5.51 -30.15 -56.58
N GLU A 308 6.75 -29.92 -56.14
CA GLU A 308 7.96 -30.57 -56.69
C GLU A 308 7.97 -32.08 -56.41
N MET A 309 7.73 -32.51 -55.17
CA MET A 309 7.65 -33.94 -54.83
C MET A 309 6.53 -34.67 -55.58
N ARG A 310 5.39 -34.02 -55.85
CA ARG A 310 4.31 -34.57 -56.69
C ARG A 310 4.62 -34.55 -58.19
N ARG A 311 5.62 -33.77 -58.63
CA ARG A 311 6.12 -33.77 -60.01
C ARG A 311 7.10 -34.92 -60.22
N LEU A 312 8.09 -35.05 -59.34
CA LEU A 312 9.03 -36.17 -59.30
C LEU A 312 8.32 -37.52 -59.09
N GLY A 313 7.32 -37.54 -58.21
CA GLY A 313 6.48 -38.73 -57.96
C GLY A 313 5.60 -39.19 -59.13
N LYS A 314 5.58 -38.48 -60.26
CA LYS A 314 4.92 -38.94 -61.49
C LYS A 314 5.84 -39.68 -62.46
N GLU A 315 7.15 -39.62 -62.26
CA GLU A 315 8.14 -40.33 -63.11
C GLU A 315 8.57 -41.68 -62.48
N GLY A 316 8.31 -41.89 -61.18
CA GLY A 316 8.61 -43.13 -60.44
C GLY A 316 7.41 -44.06 -60.24
N SER A 317 6.72 -44.48 -61.31
CA SER A 317 5.49 -45.30 -61.21
C SER A 317 5.68 -46.76 -61.66
N SER A 318 5.94 -47.70 -60.73
CA SER A 318 5.59 -49.13 -60.86
C SER A 318 5.76 -49.91 -59.53
N ALA A 319 5.04 -51.03 -59.39
CA ALA A 319 5.22 -52.16 -58.45
C ALA A 319 5.62 -51.86 -56.97
N LYS A 320 4.85 -52.19 -55.93
CA LYS A 320 3.79 -53.20 -55.77
C LYS A 320 2.64 -52.69 -54.89
N ARG A 321 1.44 -53.30 -55.01
CA ARG A 321 0.25 -52.96 -54.23
C ARG A 321 -0.64 -54.18 -53.99
N SER A 322 -0.22 -55.03 -53.07
CA SER A 322 -0.97 -56.08 -52.41
C SER A 322 -0.04 -56.70 -51.35
N GLU A 323 -0.54 -57.27 -50.26
CA GLU A 323 -1.91 -57.25 -49.75
C GLU A 323 -2.07 -55.97 -48.88
N ALA A 324 -2.83 -55.81 -47.80
CA ALA A 324 -3.93 -56.51 -47.14
C ALA A 324 -4.81 -55.40 -46.47
N SER A 325 -6.10 -55.52 -46.10
CA SER A 325 -6.99 -56.65 -45.79
C SER A 325 -6.74 -57.30 -44.43
N GLU A 326 -7.75 -57.22 -43.53
CA GLU A 326 -7.73 -57.76 -42.14
C GLU A 326 -6.68 -57.08 -41.22
N VAL A 327 -6.91 -56.83 -39.93
CA VAL A 327 -8.00 -57.21 -39.01
C VAL A 327 -8.68 -55.97 -38.44
N ALA A 328 -10.02 -55.98 -38.34
CA ALA A 328 -10.80 -54.93 -37.68
C ALA A 328 -12.02 -55.48 -36.92
N ALA A 329 -11.86 -56.56 -36.16
CA ALA A 329 -12.93 -57.14 -35.35
C ALA A 329 -12.45 -58.00 -34.17
N SER A 330 -12.24 -57.39 -33.01
CA SER A 330 -12.54 -57.99 -31.69
C SER A 330 -12.40 -56.94 -30.57
N ALA A 331 -13.31 -56.96 -29.61
CA ALA A 331 -13.14 -56.26 -28.34
C ALA A 331 -12.72 -57.30 -27.28
N GLY A 332 -11.75 -56.98 -26.43
CA GLY A 332 -11.24 -57.88 -25.41
C GLY A 332 -10.57 -57.13 -24.27
N ASP A 333 -11.08 -57.39 -23.06
CA ASP A 333 -10.56 -57.12 -21.71
C ASP A 333 -9.88 -55.77 -21.36
N GLY A 334 -10.22 -55.25 -20.18
CA GLY A 334 -9.59 -54.09 -19.55
C GLY A 334 -8.38 -54.43 -18.67
N SER A 335 -7.69 -55.54 -18.98
CA SER A 335 -6.56 -56.05 -18.22
C SER A 335 -5.22 -55.49 -18.72
N CYS A 336 -4.40 -54.98 -17.79
CA CYS A 336 -2.99 -54.71 -18.04
C CYS A 336 -2.17 -56.01 -17.89
N GLU A 337 -1.03 -56.11 -18.57
CA GLU A 337 -0.13 -57.27 -18.45
C GLU A 337 1.32 -56.79 -18.23
N PRO A 338 1.94 -57.02 -17.04
CA PRO A 338 1.35 -57.65 -15.86
C PRO A 338 0.17 -56.88 -15.25
N ALA A 339 -0.68 -57.59 -14.53
CA ALA A 339 -1.93 -57.05 -13.99
C ALA A 339 -1.70 -56.09 -12.82
N CYS A 340 -2.30 -54.90 -12.90
CA CYS A 340 -2.26 -53.91 -11.82
C CYS A 340 -2.62 -54.52 -10.47
N ALA A 341 -1.69 -54.46 -9.50
CA ALA A 341 -1.97 -54.84 -8.12
C ALA A 341 -3.20 -54.08 -7.57
N ALA A 342 -4.13 -54.82 -6.96
CA ALA A 342 -5.42 -54.30 -6.52
C ALA A 342 -5.28 -53.05 -5.63
N ASP A 343 -6.17 -52.08 -5.88
CA ASP A 343 -6.21 -50.73 -5.31
C ASP A 343 -4.99 -49.82 -5.53
N ARG A 344 -3.83 -50.33 -5.94
CA ARG A 344 -2.58 -49.57 -6.07
C ARG A 344 -2.39 -48.89 -7.42
N GLY A 345 -3.10 -49.30 -8.47
CA GLY A 345 -3.00 -48.70 -9.80
C GLY A 345 -4.33 -48.48 -10.53
N ILE A 346 -4.22 -47.94 -11.74
CA ILE A 346 -5.28 -47.80 -12.75
C ILE A 346 -4.68 -48.25 -14.08
N CYS A 347 -5.37 -49.14 -14.81
CA CYS A 347 -4.92 -49.60 -16.13
C CYS A 347 -5.34 -48.61 -17.22
N GLY A 348 -4.43 -48.27 -18.13
CA GLY A 348 -4.71 -47.44 -19.31
C GLY A 348 -3.93 -47.93 -20.52
N ASN A 349 -4.63 -48.37 -21.57
CA ASN A 349 -4.05 -48.90 -22.82
C ASN A 349 -2.95 -49.96 -22.59
N GLY A 350 -3.19 -50.92 -21.69
CA GLY A 350 -2.25 -52.00 -21.35
C GLY A 350 -1.13 -51.62 -20.38
N VAL A 351 -0.99 -50.34 -20.00
CA VAL A 351 0.03 -49.86 -19.05
C VAL A 351 -0.59 -49.52 -17.69
N CYS A 352 0.03 -49.98 -16.60
CA CYS A 352 -0.45 -49.72 -15.25
C CYS A 352 0.13 -48.41 -14.66
N PHE A 353 -0.74 -47.53 -14.18
CA PHE A 353 -0.36 -46.25 -13.55
C PHE A 353 -0.66 -46.28 -12.05
N CYS A 354 0.35 -46.07 -11.20
CA CYS A 354 0.21 -46.13 -9.74
C CYS A 354 -0.58 -44.93 -9.16
N LYS A 355 -1.36 -45.18 -8.10
CA LYS A 355 -2.01 -44.14 -7.29
C LYS A 355 -1.02 -43.60 -6.23
N ALA A 356 -1.04 -42.30 -6.00
CA ALA A 356 -0.23 -41.63 -4.98
C ALA A 356 -0.66 -42.03 -3.54
N PRO A 357 0.22 -41.98 -2.52
CA PRO A 357 1.49 -41.24 -2.49
C PRO A 357 2.73 -42.08 -2.09
N TYR A 358 3.46 -42.59 -3.07
CA TYR A 358 4.82 -43.13 -2.89
C TYR A 358 5.71 -42.75 -4.09
N SER A 359 7.03 -42.65 -3.89
CA SER A 359 7.98 -42.47 -5.00
C SER A 359 9.23 -43.33 -4.81
N GLY A 360 9.40 -44.31 -5.70
CA GLY A 360 10.55 -45.21 -5.80
C GLY A 360 10.55 -45.84 -7.20
N GLU A 361 11.71 -46.31 -7.66
CA GLU A 361 11.86 -46.85 -9.01
C GLU A 361 11.50 -48.35 -9.05
N THR A 362 10.68 -48.71 -10.04
CA THR A 362 10.06 -50.02 -10.33
C THR A 362 9.08 -50.62 -9.30
N CYS A 363 7.89 -50.97 -9.79
CA CYS A 363 7.27 -52.25 -9.46
C CYS A 363 7.64 -53.24 -10.58
N GLU A 364 7.75 -54.53 -10.24
CA GLU A 364 7.62 -55.68 -11.16
C GLU A 364 8.59 -55.79 -12.36
N VAL A 365 9.87 -56.15 -12.13
CA VAL A 365 10.64 -57.13 -12.94
C VAL A 365 11.68 -57.85 -12.05
N GLU A 366 11.92 -59.15 -12.29
CA GLU A 366 12.95 -59.99 -11.64
C GLU A 366 14.32 -59.88 -12.36
N PHE A 367 15.43 -59.75 -11.62
CA PHE A 367 16.79 -59.68 -12.20
C PHE A 367 17.33 -61.05 -12.64
N LYS A 368 17.81 -61.17 -13.87
CA LYS A 368 18.67 -62.29 -14.33
C LYS A 368 19.81 -61.83 -15.26
N GLU A 369 20.86 -62.67 -15.26
CA GLU A 369 22.07 -62.67 -16.09
C GLU A 369 23.20 -61.65 -15.80
N GLU A 370 24.42 -62.08 -16.14
CA GLU A 370 25.68 -61.59 -15.58
C GLU A 370 26.49 -60.76 -16.59
N TYR A 371 27.00 -59.61 -16.15
CA TYR A 371 28.07 -58.91 -16.85
C TYR A 371 29.17 -58.48 -15.88
N MET A 372 30.43 -58.70 -16.28
CA MET A 372 31.58 -58.51 -15.40
C MET A 372 31.70 -57.06 -14.91
N ARG A 373 31.65 -56.88 -13.59
CA ARG A 373 31.98 -55.61 -12.94
C ARG A 373 33.48 -55.35 -13.08
N LEU A 374 33.87 -54.45 -13.99
CA LEU A 374 35.19 -53.82 -13.89
C LEU A 374 35.32 -53.17 -12.51
N GLY A 375 36.41 -53.48 -11.81
CA GLY A 375 36.65 -52.95 -10.47
C GLY A 375 36.69 -51.42 -10.47
N TYR A 376 36.21 -50.79 -9.40
CA TYR A 376 36.19 -49.32 -9.28
C TYR A 376 37.57 -48.70 -9.51
N PHE A 377 38.63 -49.40 -9.07
CA PHE A 377 40.03 -49.06 -9.35
C PHE A 377 40.34 -49.02 -10.86
N THR A 378 39.91 -50.01 -11.64
CA THR A 378 40.11 -50.08 -13.10
C THR A 378 39.40 -48.91 -13.80
N VAL A 379 38.18 -48.56 -13.37
CA VAL A 379 37.44 -47.40 -13.90
C VAL A 379 38.17 -46.09 -13.59
N VAL A 380 38.65 -45.91 -12.36
CA VAL A 380 39.44 -44.74 -11.96
C VAL A 380 40.74 -44.64 -12.76
N VAL A 381 41.47 -45.76 -12.95
CA VAL A 381 42.71 -45.78 -13.76
C VAL A 381 42.44 -45.42 -15.21
N ILE A 382 41.38 -45.96 -15.83
CA ILE A 382 40.98 -45.61 -17.20
C ILE A 382 40.65 -44.12 -17.30
N LEU A 383 39.89 -43.56 -16.34
CA LEU A 383 39.56 -42.13 -16.33
C LEU A 383 40.81 -41.25 -16.13
N SER A 384 41.71 -41.61 -15.21
CA SER A 384 42.97 -40.89 -14.98
C SER A 384 43.88 -40.88 -16.21
N LEU A 385 44.07 -42.04 -16.85
CA LEU A 385 44.79 -42.13 -18.12
C LEU A 385 44.10 -41.31 -19.22
N SER A 386 42.78 -41.33 -19.30
CA SER A 386 42.03 -40.53 -20.30
C SER A 386 42.26 -39.03 -20.12
N VAL A 387 42.31 -38.54 -18.87
CA VAL A 387 42.62 -37.13 -18.58
C VAL A 387 44.07 -36.80 -18.94
N ILE A 388 45.04 -37.65 -18.61
CA ILE A 388 46.45 -37.45 -18.93
C ILE A 388 46.66 -37.41 -20.45
N VAL A 389 46.09 -38.36 -21.19
CA VAL A 389 46.11 -38.38 -22.67
C VAL A 389 45.42 -37.14 -23.24
N GLY A 390 44.33 -36.67 -22.64
CA GLY A 390 43.68 -35.41 -23.01
C GLY A 390 44.59 -34.18 -22.86
N PHE A 391 45.35 -34.09 -21.76
CA PHE A 391 46.34 -33.03 -21.56
C PHE A 391 47.51 -33.09 -22.56
N PHE A 392 48.05 -34.30 -22.82
CA PHE A 392 49.08 -34.46 -23.85
C PHE A 392 48.56 -34.13 -25.25
N ALA A 393 47.33 -34.54 -25.60
CA ALA A 393 46.70 -34.16 -26.86
C ALA A 393 46.51 -32.65 -26.98
N ALA A 394 46.12 -31.96 -25.89
CA ALA A 394 45.98 -30.50 -25.88
C ALA A 394 47.32 -29.76 -26.01
N ASP A 395 48.38 -30.21 -25.34
CA ASP A 395 49.73 -29.63 -25.46
C ASP A 395 50.33 -29.88 -26.85
N ILE A 396 50.14 -31.08 -27.42
CA ILE A 396 50.53 -31.38 -28.80
C ILE A 396 49.76 -30.49 -29.78
N LEU A 397 48.44 -30.35 -29.62
CA LEU A 397 47.63 -29.49 -30.48
C LEU A 397 48.09 -28.03 -30.38
N TRP A 398 48.29 -27.51 -29.16
CA TRP A 398 48.78 -26.15 -28.90
C TRP A 398 50.15 -25.88 -29.52
N ARG A 399 51.06 -26.86 -29.52
CA ARG A 399 52.38 -26.75 -30.18
C ARG A 399 52.27 -26.78 -31.71
N ILE A 400 51.36 -27.59 -32.28
CA ILE A 400 51.13 -27.67 -33.72
C ILE A 400 50.42 -26.40 -34.24
N THR A 401 49.48 -25.83 -33.49
CA THR A 401 48.73 -24.62 -33.88
C THR A 401 49.48 -23.31 -33.59
N ARG A 402 50.73 -23.34 -33.14
CA ARG A 402 51.49 -22.14 -32.79
C ARG A 402 52.21 -21.60 -34.03
N PRO A 403 51.84 -20.42 -34.57
CA PRO A 403 52.54 -19.84 -35.71
C PRO A 403 53.97 -19.42 -35.32
N VAL A 404 54.93 -19.70 -36.21
CA VAL A 404 56.35 -19.34 -36.05
C VAL A 404 56.75 -18.40 -37.19
N GLY A 405 57.13 -17.18 -36.84
CA GLY A 405 57.53 -16.12 -37.78
C GLY A 405 57.16 -14.74 -37.25
N GLY A 406 58.16 -13.88 -37.03
CA GLY A 406 57.98 -12.50 -36.56
C GLY A 406 57.90 -11.48 -37.72
N PRO A 407 58.28 -10.19 -37.54
CA PRO A 407 59.14 -9.66 -36.49
C PRO A 407 58.49 -8.70 -35.47
N GLU A 408 59.30 -8.43 -34.45
CA GLU A 408 59.25 -7.48 -33.33
C GLU A 408 58.52 -6.14 -33.54
N GLN A 409 57.85 -5.62 -32.49
CA GLN A 409 58.45 -4.60 -31.61
C GLN A 409 57.62 -4.28 -30.33
N CYS A 410 58.32 -3.74 -29.33
CA CYS A 410 57.83 -3.08 -28.10
C CYS A 410 56.84 -3.81 -27.17
N LEU A 411 57.38 -4.53 -26.18
CA LEU A 411 56.78 -4.57 -24.85
C LEU A 411 57.05 -3.26 -24.11
N CYS A 412 56.09 -2.77 -23.33
CA CYS A 412 56.33 -1.96 -22.13
C CYS A 412 55.35 -2.40 -21.03
N LEU A 413 55.87 -3.02 -19.96
CA LEU A 413 55.09 -3.49 -18.81
C LEU A 413 55.45 -2.67 -17.57
N GLY A 414 54.46 -1.93 -17.05
CA GLY A 414 54.53 -1.26 -15.75
C GLY A 414 55.44 -0.03 -15.70
N GLY A 415 55.26 0.76 -14.64
CA GLY A 415 56.00 2.00 -14.40
C GLY A 415 55.07 3.15 -14.03
N ASP A 416 55.45 3.89 -12.99
CA ASP A 416 54.81 5.15 -12.60
C ASP A 416 55.39 6.32 -13.41
N SER A 417 54.92 7.55 -13.13
CA SER A 417 55.44 8.86 -13.56
C SER A 417 54.85 9.50 -14.84
N ARG A 418 55.20 10.78 -15.04
CA ARG A 418 54.59 11.72 -15.98
C ARG A 418 55.52 12.02 -17.16
N SER A 419 54.89 12.49 -18.25
CA SER A 419 55.46 13.26 -19.37
C SER A 419 56.32 12.49 -20.39
N MET A 420 56.37 13.04 -21.61
CA MET A 420 56.90 12.45 -22.86
C MET A 420 56.07 11.24 -23.37
N VAL A 421 55.44 11.23 -24.56
CA VAL A 421 55.48 12.10 -25.76
C VAL A 421 56.90 12.15 -26.34
N GLU A 422 57.22 11.54 -27.48
CA GLU A 422 56.49 11.64 -28.76
C GLU A 422 56.75 10.42 -29.69
N LEU A 423 56.42 10.53 -30.98
CA LEU A 423 56.80 9.62 -32.10
C LEU A 423 56.07 8.25 -32.21
N CYS A 424 54.78 8.30 -32.52
CA CYS A 424 54.14 7.30 -33.41
C CYS A 424 53.39 8.03 -34.54
N PRO A 425 53.72 7.86 -35.84
CA PRO A 425 53.15 8.67 -36.93
C PRO A 425 51.65 8.49 -37.22
N PHE A 426 50.94 7.63 -36.48
CA PHE A 426 49.53 7.29 -36.72
C PHE A 426 48.55 7.98 -35.75
N CYS A 427 49.02 8.91 -34.92
CA CYS A 427 48.23 9.52 -33.83
C CYS A 427 48.38 11.05 -33.72
N GLN A 428 48.57 11.76 -34.84
CA GLN A 428 48.56 13.24 -34.88
C GLN A 428 47.67 13.79 -36.00
N GLU A 429 46.36 13.87 -35.74
CA GLU A 429 45.61 15.09 -36.08
C GLU A 429 44.41 15.26 -35.12
N ARG A 430 44.16 16.51 -34.70
CA ARG A 430 42.98 16.98 -33.92
C ARG A 430 42.81 16.41 -32.51
N ASP A 431 43.72 16.81 -31.63
CA ASP A 431 43.28 17.32 -30.32
C ASP A 431 42.84 18.78 -30.50
N LEU A 432 41.63 19.14 -30.05
CA LEU A 432 41.16 20.52 -29.89
C LEU A 432 40.00 20.54 -28.90
N ALA A 433 40.07 21.44 -27.93
CA ALA A 433 39.36 21.29 -26.66
C ALA A 433 37.89 21.76 -26.64
N SER A 434 37.23 21.41 -25.53
CA SER A 434 36.00 21.99 -24.97
C SER A 434 34.64 21.62 -25.59
N THR A 435 33.97 20.63 -25.00
CA THR A 435 32.67 20.81 -24.32
C THR A 435 32.33 19.55 -23.51
N GLY A 436 31.61 19.71 -22.39
CA GLY A 436 31.29 18.58 -21.51
C GLY A 436 29.89 18.01 -21.75
N MET A 437 29.79 16.71 -22.02
CA MET A 437 28.56 15.93 -21.87
C MET A 437 28.89 14.55 -21.27
N GLY A 438 28.08 14.10 -20.32
CA GLY A 438 28.16 12.74 -19.77
C GLY A 438 27.39 11.73 -20.63
N PRO A 439 27.64 10.41 -20.46
CA PRO A 439 26.99 9.38 -21.26
C PRO A 439 25.49 9.27 -20.93
N SER A 440 24.65 9.35 -21.96
CA SER A 440 23.20 9.17 -21.88
C SER A 440 22.82 7.68 -21.73
N PHE A 441 22.08 7.35 -20.67
CA PHE A 441 21.50 6.02 -20.47
C PHE A 441 20.09 5.91 -21.08
N ASP A 442 19.99 5.46 -22.34
CA ASP A 442 18.71 5.05 -22.93
C ASP A 442 18.33 3.63 -22.46
N GLY A 443 17.57 3.55 -21.36
CA GLY A 443 17.15 2.29 -20.73
C GLY A 443 15.66 1.99 -20.89
N ASN A 444 15.28 1.31 -21.98
CA ASN A 444 13.92 0.78 -22.15
C ASN A 444 13.66 -0.40 -21.19
N LEU A 445 13.02 -0.15 -20.04
CA LEU A 445 12.57 -1.22 -19.13
C LEU A 445 11.32 -1.93 -19.67
N ALA A 446 11.51 -3.09 -20.28
CA ALA A 446 10.44 -4.04 -20.56
C ALA A 446 10.17 -4.92 -19.33
N ILE A 447 9.06 -4.68 -18.63
CA ILE A 447 8.60 -5.54 -17.53
C ILE A 447 7.97 -6.80 -18.11
N CYS A 448 8.69 -7.93 -18.08
CA CYS A 448 8.15 -9.22 -18.48
C CYS A 448 7.58 -9.95 -17.24
N SER A 449 6.28 -10.20 -17.24
CA SER A 449 5.59 -10.89 -16.15
C SER A 449 4.98 -12.21 -16.60
N GLN A 450 5.34 -13.32 -15.95
CA GLN A 450 4.37 -14.34 -15.55
C GLN A 450 4.95 -15.32 -14.52
N VAL A 451 4.06 -16.05 -13.87
CA VAL A 451 4.34 -17.12 -12.90
C VAL A 451 3.46 -18.31 -13.30
N GLU A 452 4.04 -19.50 -13.35
CA GLU A 452 3.29 -20.77 -13.35
C GLU A 452 3.73 -21.63 -12.16
N MET A 453 2.80 -22.44 -11.65
CA MET A 453 3.01 -23.40 -10.56
C MET A 453 3.00 -24.82 -11.15
N ASN A 454 4.01 -25.62 -10.85
CA ASN A 454 3.94 -27.07 -11.10
C ASN A 454 3.64 -27.81 -9.79
N GLY A 455 2.59 -28.62 -9.80
CA GLY A 455 2.18 -29.45 -8.67
C GLY A 455 2.89 -30.79 -8.63
N ASP A 456 4.19 -30.79 -8.31
CA ASP A 456 4.98 -31.99 -8.02
C ASP A 456 5.91 -31.74 -6.84
N GLY A 457 5.99 -32.69 -5.89
CA GLY A 457 6.64 -32.53 -4.58
C GLY A 457 8.18 -32.46 -4.58
N LYS A 458 8.83 -32.12 -5.69
CA LYS A 458 10.30 -32.01 -5.82
C LYS A 458 10.65 -30.71 -6.54
N VAL A 459 11.46 -29.86 -5.92
CA VAL A 459 11.81 -28.53 -6.45
C VAL A 459 12.67 -28.68 -7.71
N ALA A 460 12.04 -28.53 -8.87
CA ALA A 460 12.75 -28.36 -10.13
C ALA A 460 13.68 -27.13 -10.04
N LYS A 461 14.93 -27.26 -10.49
CA LYS A 461 15.86 -26.13 -10.57
C LYS A 461 15.22 -25.05 -11.44
N LYS A 462 14.88 -23.89 -10.85
CA LYS A 462 14.34 -22.74 -11.58
C LYS A 462 15.19 -22.48 -12.83
N PRO A 463 14.59 -22.23 -14.01
CA PRO A 463 15.35 -21.62 -15.10
C PRO A 463 15.88 -20.29 -14.57
N ARG A 464 17.21 -20.14 -14.53
CA ARG A 464 17.79 -18.88 -14.08
C ARG A 464 17.47 -17.82 -15.13
N ILE A 465 17.03 -16.64 -14.68
CA ILE A 465 16.85 -15.47 -15.55
C ILE A 465 18.24 -14.88 -15.80
N GLU A 466 19.02 -15.57 -16.64
CA GLU A 466 20.35 -15.17 -17.08
C GLU A 466 20.32 -14.76 -18.55
N GLU A 467 19.65 -13.65 -18.86
CA GLU A 467 20.02 -12.65 -19.88
C GLU A 467 19.01 -11.49 -19.90
N CYS A 468 19.37 -10.38 -20.55
CA CYS A 468 18.57 -9.16 -20.78
C CYS A 468 18.09 -8.29 -19.60
N LEU A 469 18.26 -8.68 -18.33
CA LEU A 469 18.14 -7.73 -17.20
C LEU A 469 19.53 -7.30 -16.67
N PRO A 470 19.75 -6.01 -16.35
CA PRO A 470 20.96 -5.58 -15.66
C PRO A 470 21.00 -6.21 -14.27
N ARG A 471 21.98 -7.09 -14.02
CA ARG A 471 22.10 -7.81 -12.76
C ARG A 471 22.40 -6.83 -11.62
N MET A 472 21.63 -6.91 -10.53
CA MET A 472 22.04 -6.27 -9.28
C MET A 472 23.41 -6.80 -8.88
N ASN A 473 24.33 -5.92 -8.47
CA ASN A 473 25.67 -6.33 -8.03
C ASN A 473 25.58 -6.89 -6.59
N VAL A 474 25.13 -8.14 -6.48
CA VAL A 474 24.96 -8.87 -5.21
C VAL A 474 26.31 -9.10 -4.53
N GLU A 475 27.39 -9.22 -5.29
CA GLU A 475 28.76 -9.47 -4.78
C GLU A 475 29.30 -8.34 -3.88
N LYS A 476 28.73 -7.13 -3.97
CA LYS A 476 29.02 -6.03 -3.02
C LYS A 476 28.45 -6.26 -1.62
N TYR A 477 27.52 -7.20 -1.44
CA TYR A 477 26.79 -7.41 -0.19
C TYR A 477 27.12 -8.79 0.40
N ARG A 478 27.23 -8.86 1.73
CA ARG A 478 27.51 -10.10 2.48
C ARG A 478 26.30 -10.48 3.32
N SER A 479 26.04 -11.78 3.48
CA SER A 479 25.06 -12.26 4.45
C SER A 479 25.54 -11.97 5.86
N PHE A 480 24.64 -11.51 6.74
CA PHE A 480 24.92 -11.28 8.15
C PHE A 480 25.58 -12.50 8.81
N GLN A 481 25.03 -13.70 8.53
CA GLN A 481 25.49 -14.98 9.09
C GLN A 481 26.90 -15.43 8.64
N THR A 482 27.48 -14.81 7.61
CA THR A 482 28.84 -15.16 7.13
C THR A 482 29.97 -14.42 7.85
N TRP A 483 29.63 -13.42 8.67
CA TRP A 483 30.60 -12.68 9.49
C TRP A 483 30.13 -12.49 10.94
N TYR A 484 28.86 -12.76 11.24
CA TYR A 484 28.26 -12.65 12.56
C TYR A 484 27.51 -13.93 12.92
N GLN A 485 27.91 -14.57 14.02
CA GLN A 485 27.25 -15.75 14.56
C GLN A 485 27.06 -15.55 16.06
N ILE A 486 25.85 -15.85 16.55
CA ILE A 486 25.50 -15.79 17.97
C ILE A 486 25.70 -17.20 18.52
N PRO A 487 26.66 -17.43 19.42
CA PRO A 487 26.87 -18.74 20.00
C PRO A 487 25.70 -19.12 20.92
N PHE A 488 25.44 -20.42 21.03
CA PHE A 488 24.77 -20.97 22.20
C PHE A 488 25.86 -21.38 23.22
N ASP A 489 25.61 -21.14 24.50
CA ASP A 489 26.57 -21.31 25.59
C ASP A 489 25.85 -21.73 26.89
N ASP A 490 26.59 -21.89 27.99
CA ASP A 490 26.05 -22.37 29.27
C ASP A 490 24.99 -21.42 29.89
N LYS A 491 24.99 -20.13 29.54
CA LYS A 491 23.99 -19.14 30.01
C LYS A 491 22.81 -19.01 29.05
N TRP A 492 23.06 -19.15 27.75
CA TRP A 492 22.04 -19.14 26.70
C TRP A 492 22.14 -20.41 25.83
N PRO A 493 21.74 -21.59 26.36
CA PRO A 493 21.88 -22.88 25.65
C PRO A 493 20.77 -23.10 24.61
N LYS A 494 19.66 -22.36 24.72
CA LYS A 494 18.62 -22.25 23.68
C LYS A 494 17.97 -20.86 23.75
N ARG A 495 17.47 -20.39 22.60
CA ARG A 495 16.52 -19.27 22.53
C ARG A 495 15.21 -19.65 23.22
N SER A 496 14.54 -18.68 23.86
CA SER A 496 13.23 -18.85 24.49
C SER A 496 12.21 -17.77 24.11
N TRP A 497 12.63 -16.67 23.47
CA TRP A 497 11.71 -15.66 22.94
C TRP A 497 10.59 -16.20 22.01
N PRO A 498 10.77 -17.26 21.19
CA PRO A 498 9.67 -17.79 20.36
C PRO A 498 8.59 -18.52 21.16
N GLU A 499 8.87 -18.90 22.41
CA GLU A 499 7.94 -19.58 23.33
C GLU A 499 7.17 -18.58 24.23
N LYS A 500 7.59 -17.31 24.24
CA LYS A 500 7.04 -16.25 25.11
C LYS A 500 5.94 -15.44 24.40
N ARG A 501 5.18 -14.69 25.19
CA ARG A 501 4.20 -13.68 24.74
C ARG A 501 4.38 -12.40 25.55
N ILE A 502 4.15 -11.25 24.91
CA ILE A 502 4.04 -9.98 25.62
C ILE A 502 2.80 -10.04 26.52
N SER A 503 2.87 -9.44 27.71
CA SER A 503 1.82 -9.53 28.75
C SER A 503 1.64 -8.23 29.56
N LYS A 504 2.44 -7.21 29.27
CA LYS A 504 2.41 -5.85 29.84
C LYS A 504 3.05 -4.89 28.83
N ALA A 505 2.84 -3.58 29.00
CA ALA A 505 3.62 -2.59 28.28
C ALA A 505 5.12 -2.63 28.66
N PRO A 506 6.04 -2.26 27.75
CA PRO A 506 7.39 -1.85 28.10
C PRO A 506 7.37 -0.43 28.71
N ARG A 507 8.51 0.02 29.24
CA ARG A 507 8.73 1.47 29.41
C ARG A 507 8.83 2.12 28.02
N TRP A 508 8.06 3.17 27.77
CA TRP A 508 8.13 3.91 26.50
C TRP A 508 9.01 5.15 26.60
N CYS A 509 9.95 5.30 25.68
CA CYS A 509 10.65 6.55 25.42
C CYS A 509 10.28 7.08 24.02
N THR A 510 9.79 8.31 23.96
CA THR A 510 9.54 9.03 22.70
C THR A 510 10.76 9.88 22.36
N VAL A 511 11.37 9.63 21.19
CA VAL A 511 12.54 10.38 20.69
C VAL A 511 12.19 11.39 19.59
N ASP A 512 10.91 11.67 19.38
CA ASP A 512 10.40 12.57 18.32
C ASP A 512 11.04 13.98 18.32
N LEU A 513 11.35 14.54 19.49
CA LEU A 513 11.88 15.91 19.64
C LEU A 513 13.41 16.00 19.40
N ARG A 514 14.10 14.85 19.32
CA ARG A 514 15.54 14.75 19.04
C ARG A 514 15.81 13.98 17.75
N ASP A 515 15.59 12.67 17.72
CA ASP A 515 15.87 11.83 16.55
C ASP A 515 14.88 12.12 15.40
N GLY A 516 13.58 12.09 15.71
CA GLY A 516 12.54 12.44 14.76
C GLY A 516 12.70 13.87 14.22
N ASN A 517 13.16 14.80 15.05
CA ASN A 517 13.44 16.18 14.67
C ASN A 517 14.69 16.35 13.79
N GLN A 518 15.75 15.57 14.06
CA GLN A 518 17.00 15.57 13.26
C GLN A 518 16.76 15.06 11.83
N ALA A 519 15.79 14.16 11.65
CA ALA A 519 15.44 13.58 10.36
C ALA A 519 14.61 14.49 9.42
N LEU A 520 14.10 15.62 9.91
CA LEU A 520 13.23 16.50 9.13
C LEU A 520 14.00 17.36 8.12
N ILE A 521 13.41 17.57 6.94
CA ILE A 521 13.88 18.55 5.95
C ILE A 521 13.84 19.96 6.55
N ASN A 522 12.76 20.26 7.30
CA ASN A 522 12.55 21.49 8.04
C ASN A 522 12.45 21.15 9.55
N PRO A 523 13.54 21.25 10.32
CA PRO A 523 13.52 20.97 11.76
C PRO A 523 12.49 21.82 12.52
N MET A 524 11.93 21.25 13.59
CA MET A 524 10.91 21.89 14.41
C MET A 524 11.46 23.18 15.03
N ASN A 525 10.75 24.28 14.80
CA ASN A 525 10.93 25.51 15.58
C ASN A 525 10.43 25.30 17.03
N HIS A 526 10.66 26.28 17.89
CA HIS A 526 10.27 26.23 19.30
C HIS A 526 8.77 25.94 19.51
N GLU A 527 7.91 26.56 18.70
CA GLU A 527 6.45 26.40 18.74
C GLU A 527 6.03 24.95 18.44
N LYS A 528 6.59 24.34 17.38
CA LYS A 528 6.35 22.94 17.01
C LYS A 528 6.91 21.96 18.04
N LYS A 529 8.11 22.20 18.58
CA LYS A 529 8.67 21.39 19.67
C LYS A 529 7.79 21.44 20.92
N LEU A 530 7.32 22.63 21.31
CA LEU A 530 6.43 22.82 22.45
C LEU A 530 5.09 22.11 22.23
N ARG A 531 4.45 22.32 21.07
CA ARG A 531 3.18 21.66 20.71
C ARG A 531 3.28 20.13 20.79
N LEU A 532 4.37 19.56 20.24
CA LEU A 532 4.57 18.11 20.25
C LEU A 532 4.91 17.59 21.66
N PHE A 533 5.78 18.26 22.42
CA PHE A 533 6.07 17.91 23.81
C PHE A 533 4.81 17.86 24.68
N LEU A 534 3.97 18.89 24.58
CA LEU A 534 2.71 18.97 25.31
C LEU A 534 1.70 17.89 24.87
N HIS A 535 1.71 17.48 23.59
CA HIS A 535 0.91 16.35 23.10
C HIS A 535 1.43 15.00 23.61
N LEU A 536 2.75 14.79 23.63
CA LEU A 536 3.35 13.56 24.18
C LEU A 536 3.03 13.40 25.68
N LEU A 537 3.03 14.50 26.45
CA LEU A 537 2.54 14.51 27.84
C LEU A 537 1.04 14.16 27.94
N LYS A 538 0.20 14.66 27.02
CA LYS A 538 -1.23 14.33 26.95
C LYS A 538 -1.50 12.86 26.60
N LEU A 539 -0.68 12.26 25.72
CA LEU A 539 -0.73 10.83 25.39
C LEU A 539 -0.31 9.92 26.55
N GLY A 540 0.45 10.46 27.53
CA GLY A 540 0.82 9.78 28.76
C GLY A 540 2.29 9.38 28.88
N TYR A 541 3.14 9.71 27.90
CA TYR A 541 4.56 9.33 27.91
C TYR A 541 5.29 9.83 29.18
N LYS A 542 6.14 8.94 29.73
CA LYS A 542 6.91 9.19 30.97
C LYS A 542 8.39 9.41 30.75
N GLU A 543 8.92 9.07 29.58
CA GLU A 543 10.30 9.31 29.18
C GLU A 543 10.28 9.97 27.79
N ILE A 544 10.88 11.15 27.67
CA ILE A 544 10.82 11.99 26.45
C ILE A 544 12.19 12.56 26.14
N GLU A 545 12.79 12.20 25.01
CA GLU A 545 14.08 12.74 24.57
C GLU A 545 13.88 14.09 23.87
N VAL A 546 14.18 15.17 24.60
CA VAL A 546 13.82 16.56 24.26
C VAL A 546 14.85 17.29 23.39
N GLY A 547 16.06 16.74 23.25
CA GLY A 547 17.07 17.28 22.35
C GLY A 547 18.51 16.82 22.59
N PHE A 548 19.41 17.34 21.76
CA PHE A 548 20.87 17.24 21.90
C PHE A 548 21.43 18.64 22.23
N PRO A 549 21.34 19.11 23.48
CA PRO A 549 21.61 20.50 23.88
C PRO A 549 23.06 20.97 23.64
N ALA A 550 24.00 20.04 23.48
CA ALA A 550 25.38 20.36 23.18
C ALA A 550 25.71 20.46 21.67
N ALA A 551 24.81 20.00 20.79
CA ALA A 551 24.95 20.09 19.34
C ALA A 551 24.01 21.14 18.71
N SER A 552 22.86 21.41 19.34
CA SER A 552 21.84 22.35 18.89
C SER A 552 21.55 23.39 19.96
N GLN A 553 21.76 24.67 19.66
CA GLN A 553 21.39 25.77 20.56
C GLN A 553 19.87 25.87 20.70
N THR A 554 19.11 25.63 19.63
CA THR A 554 17.64 25.53 19.66
C THR A 554 17.15 24.45 20.62
N ASP A 555 17.88 23.34 20.72
CA ASP A 555 17.57 22.26 21.67
C ASP A 555 17.91 22.69 23.10
N PHE A 556 19.06 23.34 23.31
CA PHE A 556 19.44 23.92 24.61
C PHE A 556 18.37 24.90 25.12
N ASP A 557 17.94 25.84 24.28
CA ASP A 557 16.96 26.87 24.62
C ASP A 557 15.56 26.28 24.86
N PHE A 558 15.17 25.26 24.08
CA PHE A 558 13.95 24.51 24.33
C PHE A 558 13.99 23.73 25.66
N ILE A 559 15.12 23.09 25.97
CA ILE A 559 15.34 22.36 27.23
C ILE A 559 15.31 23.32 28.41
N ARG A 560 15.94 24.50 28.31
CA ARG A 560 15.78 25.57 29.33
C ARG A 560 14.32 25.93 29.52
N TYR A 561 13.62 26.26 28.45
CA TYR A 561 12.23 26.71 28.51
C TYR A 561 11.30 25.73 29.25
N VAL A 562 11.34 24.42 28.92
CA VAL A 562 10.45 23.43 29.57
C VAL A 562 10.78 23.18 31.04
N ILE A 563 12.03 23.43 31.46
CA ILE A 563 12.47 23.39 32.86
C ILE A 563 12.03 24.67 33.59
N ASP A 564 12.38 25.83 33.04
CA ASP A 564 12.23 27.14 33.69
C ASP A 564 10.75 27.58 33.79
N GLU A 565 9.90 27.25 32.81
CA GLU A 565 8.44 27.45 32.88
C GLU A 565 7.71 26.34 33.69
N GLY A 566 8.43 25.33 34.24
CA GLY A 566 7.86 24.29 35.10
C GLY A 566 6.87 23.32 34.41
N LEU A 567 7.04 23.11 33.10
CA LEU A 567 6.11 22.35 32.26
C LEU A 567 6.20 20.83 32.48
N ILE A 568 7.40 20.33 32.81
CA ILE A 568 7.67 18.91 33.07
C ILE A 568 6.88 18.43 34.32
N PRO A 569 6.00 17.41 34.22
CA PRO A 569 5.33 16.80 35.38
C PRO A 569 6.28 16.04 36.32
N ASP A 570 5.88 15.88 37.58
CA ASP A 570 6.71 15.25 38.62
C ASP A 570 7.03 13.77 38.37
N ASP A 571 6.21 13.08 37.58
CA ASP A 571 6.33 11.66 37.19
C ASP A 571 7.00 11.44 35.82
N VAL A 572 7.44 12.51 35.16
CA VAL A 572 8.08 12.46 33.83
C VAL A 572 9.59 12.69 33.94
N TRP A 573 10.34 11.99 33.10
CA TRP A 573 11.78 12.12 32.90
C TRP A 573 12.04 12.74 31.52
N ILE A 574 12.79 13.83 31.48
CA ILE A 574 13.36 14.33 30.22
C ILE A 574 14.67 13.60 29.93
N GLN A 575 14.87 13.19 28.68
CA GLN A 575 16.12 12.59 28.21
C GLN A 575 16.87 13.58 27.31
N VAL A 576 18.20 13.62 27.45
CA VAL A 576 19.08 14.45 26.63
C VAL A 576 20.24 13.64 26.10
N LEU A 577 20.50 13.76 24.80
CA LEU A 577 21.60 13.06 24.13
C LEU A 577 22.91 13.84 24.30
N THR A 578 24.02 13.13 24.52
CA THR A 578 25.38 13.63 24.39
C THR A 578 26.35 12.59 23.83
N GLN A 579 27.26 13.03 22.96
CA GLN A 579 28.41 12.22 22.56
C GLN A 579 29.44 12.13 23.69
N CYS A 580 30.26 11.08 23.65
CA CYS A 580 31.48 10.89 24.45
C CYS A 580 32.57 11.96 24.18
N ARG A 581 32.33 13.22 24.59
CA ARG A 581 33.31 14.33 24.54
C ARG A 581 33.07 15.31 25.69
N GLU A 582 34.11 15.62 26.46
CA GLU A 582 34.01 16.48 27.66
C GLU A 582 33.27 17.82 27.45
N PRO A 583 33.56 18.65 26.43
CA PRO A 583 32.84 19.91 26.23
C PRO A 583 31.33 19.73 25.96
N LEU A 584 30.94 18.61 25.33
CA LEU A 584 29.55 18.32 25.02
C LEU A 584 28.80 17.79 26.26
N ILE A 585 29.47 16.96 27.06
CA ILE A 585 28.95 16.48 28.35
C ILE A 585 28.75 17.66 29.31
N LEU A 586 29.72 18.58 29.40
CA LEU A 586 29.63 19.80 30.21
C LEU A 586 28.44 20.68 29.79
N ARG A 587 28.26 20.94 28.49
CA ARG A 587 27.15 21.73 27.94
C ARG A 587 25.79 21.05 28.13
N THR A 588 25.76 19.71 28.12
CA THR A 588 24.54 18.92 28.39
C THR A 588 24.11 19.03 29.85
N ILE A 589 25.05 18.87 30.80
CA ILE A 589 24.81 19.07 32.24
C ILE A 589 24.34 20.51 32.54
N GLU A 590 24.92 21.51 31.87
CA GLU A 590 24.49 22.91 31.97
C GLU A 590 23.02 23.10 31.53
N GLY A 591 22.64 22.51 30.40
CA GLY A 591 21.29 22.62 29.84
C GLY A 591 20.20 22.08 30.77
N VAL A 592 20.42 20.91 31.39
CA VAL A 592 19.42 20.26 32.27
C VAL A 592 19.40 20.77 33.72
N LYS A 593 20.26 21.73 34.08
CA LYS A 593 20.37 22.23 35.46
C LYS A 593 19.03 22.74 36.00
N GLY A 594 18.56 22.17 37.12
CA GLY A 594 17.29 22.53 37.76
C GLY A 594 16.09 21.65 37.37
N ALA A 595 16.24 20.73 36.41
CA ALA A 595 15.25 19.69 36.19
C ALA A 595 15.11 18.76 37.41
N LYS A 596 13.92 18.16 37.59
CA LYS A 596 13.65 17.22 38.69
C LYS A 596 14.13 15.80 38.40
N ASN A 597 13.82 15.29 37.20
CA ASN A 597 14.16 13.94 36.76
C ASN A 597 14.78 14.02 35.35
N VAL A 598 15.96 13.43 35.17
CA VAL A 598 16.72 13.49 33.91
C VAL A 598 17.34 12.14 33.57
N VAL A 599 17.22 11.74 32.30
CA VAL A 599 18.08 10.69 31.71
C VAL A 599 19.18 11.38 30.89
N ILE A 600 20.44 11.10 31.23
CA ILE A 600 21.59 11.55 30.44
C ILE A 600 21.99 10.40 29.54
N HIS A 601 21.69 10.51 28.24
CA HIS A 601 22.00 9.49 27.25
C HIS A 601 23.37 9.76 26.64
N VAL A 602 24.35 8.94 27.01
CA VAL A 602 25.74 8.98 26.52
C VAL A 602 25.91 7.94 25.42
N TYR A 603 26.52 8.30 24.29
CA TYR A 603 26.77 7.32 23.22
C TYR A 603 28.10 7.51 22.47
N ASN A 604 28.58 6.39 21.93
CA ASN A 604 29.60 6.32 20.89
C ASN A 604 29.35 5.08 20.02
N SER A 605 29.77 5.10 18.75
CA SER A 605 29.72 3.88 17.93
C SER A 605 30.66 2.82 18.45
N THR A 606 30.21 1.57 18.41
CA THR A 606 31.02 0.38 18.75
C THR A 606 31.24 -0.56 17.56
N SER A 607 30.55 -0.38 16.43
CA SER A 607 30.57 -1.33 15.31
C SER A 607 31.93 -1.50 14.64
N GLU A 608 32.25 -2.71 14.19
CA GLU A 608 33.52 -3.06 13.51
C GLU A 608 33.88 -2.04 12.42
N LEU A 609 32.91 -1.73 11.57
CA LEU A 609 33.10 -0.82 10.44
C LEU A 609 33.46 0.58 10.91
N GLN A 610 32.72 1.15 11.88
CA GLN A 610 33.03 2.49 12.39
C GLN A 610 34.35 2.52 13.15
N ARG A 611 34.66 1.52 14.00
CA ARG A 611 35.96 1.40 14.68
C ARG A 611 37.11 1.46 13.67
N ARG A 612 37.03 0.67 12.59
CA ARG A 612 38.08 0.57 11.56
C ARG A 612 38.17 1.80 10.64
N VAL A 613 37.06 2.35 10.13
CA VAL A 613 37.10 3.38 9.08
C VAL A 613 36.81 4.80 9.54
N VAL A 614 36.00 4.98 10.59
CA VAL A 614 35.62 6.31 11.12
C VAL A 614 36.58 6.73 12.23
N PHE A 615 36.66 5.93 13.30
CA PHE A 615 37.48 6.27 14.47
C PHE A 615 38.96 5.89 14.29
N LYS A 616 39.25 4.84 13.51
CA LYS A 616 40.59 4.24 13.32
C LYS A 616 41.21 3.84 14.67
N LYS A 617 40.40 3.20 15.49
CA LYS A 617 40.66 2.81 16.88
C LYS A 617 40.29 1.34 17.10
N ASP A 618 40.94 0.69 18.07
CA ASP A 618 40.65 -0.70 18.42
C ASP A 618 39.47 -0.83 19.42
N ARG A 619 39.29 -2.02 19.99
CA ARG A 619 38.23 -2.31 20.98
C ARG A 619 38.47 -1.59 22.32
N GLU A 620 39.69 -1.62 22.84
CA GLU A 620 40.02 -1.08 24.16
C GLU A 620 39.99 0.45 24.15
N ASP A 621 40.46 1.05 23.05
CA ASP A 621 40.42 2.48 22.79
C ASP A 621 38.97 3.02 22.74
N ILE A 622 38.05 2.26 22.14
CA ILE A 622 36.61 2.60 22.00
C ILE A 622 35.84 2.33 23.30
N LYS A 623 36.23 1.30 24.06
CA LYS A 623 35.73 1.02 25.40
C LYS A 623 36.09 2.16 26.37
N ASN A 624 37.36 2.55 26.43
CA ASN A 624 37.79 3.60 27.36
C ASN A 624 37.13 4.96 27.07
N LEU A 625 36.89 5.30 25.79
CA LEU A 625 36.11 6.48 25.42
C LEU A 625 34.71 6.51 26.07
N ALA A 626 34.04 5.37 26.18
CA ALA A 626 32.77 5.23 26.90
C ALA A 626 32.96 5.37 28.41
N LEU A 627 33.92 4.62 28.99
CA LEU A 627 34.14 4.58 30.44
C LEU A 627 34.60 5.93 31.01
N GLU A 628 35.48 6.65 30.32
CA GLU A 628 35.90 8.02 30.70
C GLU A 628 34.73 9.00 30.65
N SER A 629 33.87 8.89 29.63
CA SER A 629 32.67 9.74 29.50
C SER A 629 31.66 9.48 30.63
N VAL A 630 31.47 8.21 31.03
CA VAL A 630 30.59 7.86 32.15
C VAL A 630 31.20 8.28 33.51
N ARG A 631 32.52 8.14 33.70
CA ARG A 631 33.24 8.69 34.88
C ARG A 631 33.04 10.21 34.99
N LEU A 632 33.12 10.92 33.86
CA LEU A 632 32.91 12.37 33.80
C LEU A 632 31.44 12.73 34.10
N VAL A 633 30.45 12.03 33.53
CA VAL A 633 29.03 12.26 33.85
C VAL A 633 28.76 12.04 35.33
N LYS A 634 29.21 10.93 35.93
CA LYS A 634 29.04 10.63 37.36
C LYS A 634 29.61 11.75 38.23
N LYS A 635 30.87 12.14 38.00
CA LYS A 635 31.52 13.28 38.67
C LYS A 635 30.71 14.59 38.54
N LEU A 636 30.23 14.93 37.34
CA LEU A 636 29.50 16.17 37.09
C LEU A 636 28.09 16.17 37.72
N VAL A 637 27.45 14.99 37.82
CA VAL A 637 26.19 14.82 38.55
C VAL A 637 26.41 15.06 40.05
N ASP A 638 27.40 14.40 40.65
CA ASP A 638 27.75 14.55 42.08
C ASP A 638 28.15 15.98 42.45
N GLU A 639 28.91 16.66 41.56
CA GLU A 639 29.33 18.06 41.74
C GLU A 639 28.17 19.05 41.56
N ARG A 640 27.32 18.89 40.54
CA ARG A 640 26.52 20.00 39.97
C ARG A 640 25.00 19.77 39.93
N MET A 641 24.53 18.54 40.06
CA MET A 641 23.11 18.15 39.88
C MET A 641 22.43 17.75 41.20
N LYS A 642 22.91 18.26 42.34
CA LYS A 642 22.36 17.95 43.68
C LYS A 642 20.88 18.37 43.77
N GLY A 643 20.01 17.39 44.03
CA GLY A 643 18.56 17.58 44.08
C GLY A 643 17.82 17.18 42.79
N THR A 644 18.53 16.87 41.71
CA THR A 644 17.98 16.23 40.51
C THR A 644 18.13 14.71 40.61
N ASN A 645 17.06 13.97 40.33
CA ASN A 645 17.12 12.53 40.10
C ASN A 645 17.74 12.29 38.72
N VAL A 646 18.94 11.71 38.65
CA VAL A 646 19.62 11.43 37.39
C VAL A 646 19.74 9.93 37.14
N ARG A 647 19.34 9.49 35.95
CA ARG A 647 19.67 8.17 35.40
C ARG A 647 20.67 8.33 34.27
N LEU A 648 21.60 7.40 34.18
CA LEU A 648 22.43 7.23 32.99
C LEU A 648 21.70 6.33 31.99
N GLU A 649 21.74 6.71 30.73
CA GLU A 649 21.56 5.80 29.61
C GLU A 649 22.87 5.70 28.82
N TYR A 650 23.24 4.49 28.39
CA TYR A 650 24.35 4.28 27.48
C TYR A 650 23.95 3.47 26.26
N SER A 651 24.38 3.95 25.08
CA SER A 651 24.26 3.24 23.81
C SER A 651 25.62 2.88 23.20
N PRO A 652 25.94 1.57 23.07
CA PRO A 652 26.84 1.10 22.01
C PRO A 652 26.17 1.33 20.65
N GLU A 653 26.42 2.48 20.02
CA GLU A 653 25.80 2.83 18.74
C GLU A 653 26.27 1.90 17.62
N SER A 654 25.37 1.64 16.66
CA SER A 654 25.53 0.56 15.68
C SER A 654 25.70 -0.81 16.36
N PHE A 655 24.94 -1.08 17.42
CA PHE A 655 24.94 -2.38 18.14
C PHE A 655 24.71 -3.57 17.18
N THR A 656 23.80 -3.44 16.21
CA THR A 656 23.59 -4.47 15.16
C THR A 656 24.82 -4.77 14.31
N GLY A 657 25.78 -3.84 14.23
CA GLY A 657 27.09 -4.00 13.58
C GLY A 657 28.25 -4.26 14.56
N THR A 658 27.97 -4.53 15.83
CA THR A 658 28.95 -4.71 16.91
C THR A 658 28.96 -6.16 17.38
N GLU A 659 30.14 -6.76 17.54
CA GLU A 659 30.33 -8.11 18.09
C GLU A 659 29.76 -8.21 19.52
N LEU A 660 28.96 -9.23 19.81
CA LEU A 660 28.22 -9.31 21.08
C LEU A 660 29.13 -9.34 22.32
N ASP A 661 30.28 -10.02 22.24
CA ASP A 661 31.26 -10.06 23.31
C ASP A 661 31.85 -8.67 23.60
N PHE A 662 32.04 -7.84 22.56
CA PHE A 662 32.50 -6.47 22.72
C PHE A 662 31.40 -5.55 23.25
N ALA A 663 30.18 -5.64 22.70
CA ALA A 663 29.04 -4.87 23.20
C ALA A 663 28.78 -5.16 24.68
N LEU A 664 28.86 -6.43 25.09
CA LEU A 664 28.76 -6.87 26.48
C LEU A 664 29.88 -6.31 27.36
N ASP A 665 31.13 -6.37 26.91
CA ASP A 665 32.29 -5.90 27.67
C ASP A 665 32.25 -4.37 27.90
N VAL A 666 31.85 -3.59 26.90
CA VAL A 666 31.62 -2.14 27.05
C VAL A 666 30.44 -1.87 28.00
N CYS A 667 29.31 -2.58 27.83
CA CYS A 667 28.13 -2.44 28.68
C CYS A 667 28.43 -2.79 30.16
N ASN A 668 29.12 -3.89 30.41
CA ASN A 668 29.50 -4.31 31.76
C ASN A 668 30.47 -3.32 32.41
N GLY A 669 31.44 -2.76 31.66
CA GLY A 669 32.30 -1.69 32.15
C GLY A 669 31.52 -0.42 32.51
N VAL A 670 30.47 -0.06 31.74
CA VAL A 670 29.58 1.06 32.08
C VAL A 670 28.77 0.77 33.35
N VAL A 671 28.27 -0.46 33.53
CA VAL A 671 27.61 -0.92 34.77
C VAL A 671 28.56 -0.89 35.97
N GLU A 672 29.84 -1.23 35.77
CA GLU A 672 30.88 -1.18 36.80
C GLU A 672 31.19 0.27 37.21
N VAL A 673 31.39 1.18 36.26
CA VAL A 673 31.68 2.60 36.54
C VAL A 673 30.48 3.33 37.15
N TRP A 674 29.27 3.10 36.63
CA TRP A 674 28.07 3.80 37.09
C TRP A 674 27.61 3.31 38.47
N GLU A 675 27.79 2.02 38.76
CA GLU A 675 27.33 1.36 40.00
C GLU A 675 25.81 1.45 40.22
N PRO A 676 24.97 0.97 39.28
CA PRO A 676 23.52 0.99 39.42
C PRO A 676 23.03 0.04 40.53
N THR A 677 21.78 0.26 40.94
CA THR A 677 21.02 -0.55 41.90
C THR A 677 19.64 -0.93 41.33
N PRO A 678 18.90 -1.88 41.91
CA PRO A 678 17.53 -2.17 41.49
C PRO A 678 16.59 -0.95 41.59
N GLU A 679 16.82 -0.06 42.56
CA GLU A 679 16.06 1.17 42.77
C GLU A 679 16.47 2.32 41.83
N GLN A 680 17.76 2.36 41.43
CA GLN A 680 18.30 3.31 40.46
C GLN A 680 19.05 2.57 39.36
N GLN A 681 18.26 1.97 38.45
CA GLN A 681 18.77 1.22 37.32
C GLN A 681 19.48 2.13 36.31
N VAL A 682 20.57 1.63 35.72
CA VAL A 682 21.12 2.19 34.47
C VAL A 682 20.27 1.71 33.29
N ILE A 683 20.13 2.52 32.25
CA ILE A 683 19.54 2.09 30.98
C ILE A 683 20.69 1.70 30.04
N LEU A 684 20.65 0.48 29.51
CA LEU A 684 21.53 0.04 28.43
C LEU A 684 20.67 -0.12 27.18
N ASN A 685 20.88 0.77 26.21
CA ASN A 685 20.08 0.87 25.00
C ASN A 685 20.85 0.28 23.82
N LEU A 686 20.26 -0.70 23.14
CA LEU A 686 20.93 -1.56 22.16
C LEU A 686 20.41 -1.27 20.74
N PRO A 687 20.81 -0.15 20.11
CA PRO A 687 20.13 0.39 18.94
C PRO A 687 20.32 -0.46 17.67
N GLY A 688 19.22 -0.67 16.97
CA GLY A 688 19.23 -1.11 15.57
C GLY A 688 19.51 0.04 14.62
N THR A 689 20.60 0.80 14.85
CA THR A 689 20.98 2.04 14.12
C THR A 689 20.91 1.89 12.60
N VAL A 690 21.26 0.70 12.12
CA VAL A 690 20.82 0.18 10.82
C VAL A 690 20.17 -1.18 11.07
N GLU A 691 19.01 -1.42 10.44
CA GLU A 691 18.37 -2.73 10.45
C GLU A 691 19.18 -3.69 9.53
N MET A 692 20.15 -4.43 10.10
CA MET A 692 21.11 -5.24 9.31
C MET A 692 20.64 -6.65 8.97
N ALA A 693 19.67 -7.20 9.69
CA ALA A 693 19.24 -8.59 9.62
C ALA A 693 17.71 -8.73 9.70
N THR A 694 17.18 -9.96 9.75
CA THR A 694 15.77 -10.20 10.06
C THR A 694 15.51 -10.06 11.57
N PRO A 695 14.31 -9.65 12.01
CA PRO A 695 14.06 -9.23 13.40
C PRO A 695 14.27 -10.36 14.42
N ASN A 696 14.16 -11.62 14.01
CA ASN A 696 14.48 -12.78 14.84
C ASN A 696 15.97 -12.83 15.26
N VAL A 697 16.88 -12.26 14.46
CA VAL A 697 18.32 -12.21 14.78
C VAL A 697 18.57 -11.10 15.81
N TYR A 698 17.88 -9.97 15.70
CA TYR A 698 17.92 -8.93 16.73
C TYR A 698 17.35 -9.44 18.06
N ALA A 699 16.25 -10.18 18.04
CA ALA A 699 15.71 -10.85 19.24
C ALA A 699 16.70 -11.85 19.87
N ASP A 700 17.46 -12.60 19.06
CA ASP A 700 18.56 -13.45 19.55
C ASP A 700 19.67 -12.62 20.22
N GLN A 701 20.08 -11.49 19.62
CA GLN A 701 21.07 -10.58 20.19
C GLN A 701 20.61 -10.01 21.54
N ILE A 702 19.33 -9.61 21.64
CA ILE A 702 18.74 -9.06 22.88
C ILE A 702 18.62 -10.15 23.96
N GLU A 703 18.17 -11.36 23.64
CA GLU A 703 18.04 -12.43 24.63
C GLU A 703 19.41 -12.90 25.15
N TRP A 704 20.41 -12.99 24.26
CA TRP A 704 21.79 -13.30 24.64
C TRP A 704 22.38 -12.23 25.56
N MET A 705 22.23 -10.94 25.23
CA MET A 705 22.68 -9.83 26.08
C MET A 705 21.96 -9.85 27.44
N CYS A 706 20.65 -10.12 27.48
CA CYS A 706 19.90 -10.26 28.73
C CYS A 706 20.39 -11.40 29.63
N ALA A 707 20.88 -12.51 29.05
CA ALA A 707 21.46 -13.62 29.79
C ALA A 707 22.90 -13.35 30.29
N HIS A 708 23.60 -12.38 29.69
CA HIS A 708 25.03 -12.16 29.91
C HIS A 708 25.40 -10.92 30.74
N ILE A 709 24.59 -9.87 30.69
CA ILE A 709 24.87 -8.59 31.38
C ILE A 709 24.95 -8.76 32.90
N ALA A 710 25.98 -8.15 33.50
CA ALA A 710 26.18 -8.11 34.94
C ALA A 710 25.11 -7.22 35.63
N LYS A 711 24.70 -7.59 36.85
CA LYS A 711 23.65 -6.88 37.62
C LYS A 711 22.35 -6.66 36.82
N ARG A 712 21.85 -7.68 36.11
CA ARG A 712 20.66 -7.58 35.22
C ARG A 712 19.39 -7.04 35.89
N ASP A 713 19.26 -7.17 37.21
CA ASP A 713 18.21 -6.57 38.06
C ASP A 713 18.34 -5.04 38.21
N SER A 714 19.58 -4.55 38.18
CA SER A 714 19.98 -3.14 38.25
C SER A 714 20.12 -2.49 36.87
N VAL A 715 19.67 -3.17 35.81
CA VAL A 715 19.76 -2.74 34.42
C VAL A 715 18.38 -2.75 33.78
N CYS A 716 18.04 -1.66 33.09
CA CYS A 716 16.92 -1.60 32.17
C CYS A 716 17.44 -1.80 30.73
N ILE A 717 17.08 -2.91 30.09
CA ILE A 717 17.43 -3.15 28.68
C ILE A 717 16.47 -2.38 27.79
N SER A 718 17.00 -1.43 27.01
CA SER A 718 16.24 -0.62 26.05
C SER A 718 16.57 -1.03 24.62
N VAL A 719 15.59 -0.91 23.73
CA VAL A 719 15.76 -1.14 22.30
C VAL A 719 15.30 0.05 21.48
N HIS A 720 16.12 0.43 20.49
CA HIS A 720 15.89 1.53 19.56
C HIS A 720 16.09 1.02 18.12
N PRO A 721 15.15 0.24 17.55
CA PRO A 721 15.27 -0.28 16.19
C PRO A 721 14.79 0.73 15.14
N HIS A 722 15.66 1.04 14.17
CA HIS A 722 15.25 1.66 12.90
C HIS A 722 14.63 0.62 11.97
N ASN A 723 14.21 1.05 10.78
CA ASN A 723 13.30 0.31 9.92
C ASN A 723 13.86 0.07 8.49
N ASP A 724 15.18 -0.03 8.32
CA ASP A 724 15.84 -0.05 7.00
C ASP A 724 15.50 -1.28 6.13
N ARG A 725 14.90 -2.32 6.72
CA ARG A 725 14.40 -3.52 6.04
C ARG A 725 12.87 -3.66 6.14
N GLY A 726 12.20 -2.66 6.73
CA GLY A 726 10.77 -2.62 6.93
C GLY A 726 10.25 -3.50 8.08
N THR A 727 11.12 -3.92 9.00
CA THR A 727 10.75 -4.86 10.08
C THR A 727 11.00 -4.33 11.51
N GLY A 728 11.25 -3.03 11.70
CA GLY A 728 11.54 -2.41 13.00
C GLY A 728 10.46 -2.64 14.07
N ILE A 729 9.18 -2.71 13.68
CA ILE A 729 8.06 -3.06 14.58
C ILE A 729 8.21 -4.49 15.11
N ALA A 730 8.47 -5.46 14.22
CA ALA A 730 8.71 -6.85 14.62
C ALA A 730 10.03 -7.00 15.40
N ALA A 731 11.04 -6.18 15.11
CA ALA A 731 12.29 -6.16 15.88
C ALA A 731 12.03 -5.74 17.34
N ALA A 732 11.21 -4.72 17.58
CA ALA A 732 10.81 -4.31 18.93
C ALA A 732 9.92 -5.35 19.63
N GLU A 733 8.93 -5.93 18.94
CA GLU A 733 8.03 -6.94 19.55
C GLU A 733 8.77 -8.22 19.95
N LEU A 734 9.65 -8.73 19.07
CA LEU A 734 10.45 -9.91 19.40
C LEU A 734 11.54 -9.59 20.43
N ALA A 735 12.05 -8.35 20.50
CA ALA A 735 12.94 -7.92 21.58
C ALA A 735 12.23 -7.82 22.95
N MET A 736 10.96 -7.38 22.99
CA MET A 736 10.15 -7.44 24.21
C MET A 736 9.94 -8.90 24.67
N MET A 737 9.72 -9.83 23.74
CA MET A 737 9.69 -11.26 24.05
C MET A 737 11.07 -11.80 24.50
N ALA A 738 12.16 -11.28 23.94
CA ALA A 738 13.53 -11.61 24.36
C ALA A 738 13.89 -11.13 25.78
N GLY A 739 13.21 -10.10 26.29
CA GLY A 739 13.42 -9.57 27.64
C GLY A 739 13.96 -8.13 27.68
N ALA A 740 13.73 -7.34 26.63
CA ALA A 740 13.84 -5.88 26.72
C ALA A 740 12.78 -5.32 27.69
N ASP A 741 13.18 -4.36 28.52
CA ASP A 741 12.32 -3.70 29.51
C ASP A 741 11.68 -2.41 28.96
N ARG A 742 12.28 -1.84 27.90
CA ARG A 742 12.03 -0.49 27.39
C ARG A 742 12.15 -0.42 25.87
N VAL A 743 11.36 0.43 25.23
CA VAL A 743 11.41 0.70 23.78
C VAL A 743 11.51 2.20 23.54
N GLU A 744 12.46 2.59 22.70
CA GLU A 744 12.56 3.94 22.12
C GLU A 744 11.98 3.96 20.71
N GLY A 745 11.33 5.06 20.33
CA GLY A 745 10.82 5.24 18.98
C GLY A 745 10.12 6.58 18.77
N CYS A 746 9.36 6.70 17.69
CA CYS A 746 8.63 7.92 17.34
C CYS A 746 7.13 7.67 17.09
N LEU A 747 6.33 8.75 17.12
CA LEU A 747 5.00 8.74 16.53
C LEU A 747 5.09 8.51 15.02
N PHE A 748 4.24 7.62 14.50
CA PHE A 748 4.18 7.22 13.08
C PHE A 748 5.53 6.82 12.46
N GLY A 749 6.48 6.40 13.29
CA GLY A 749 7.81 5.95 12.86
C GLY A 749 8.65 7.04 12.18
N ASN A 750 8.55 8.30 12.61
CA ASN A 750 9.50 9.34 12.19
C ASN A 750 10.94 8.99 12.67
N GLY A 751 11.97 9.55 12.05
CA GLY A 751 13.39 9.25 12.32
C GLY A 751 14.22 9.09 11.05
N GLU A 752 15.54 8.91 11.18
CA GLU A 752 16.42 8.94 10.01
C GLU A 752 16.14 7.83 8.97
N ARG A 753 16.35 8.16 7.68
CA ARG A 753 16.25 7.28 6.48
C ARG A 753 14.88 6.65 6.25
N THR A 754 14.54 5.67 7.08
CA THR A 754 13.37 4.79 7.00
C THR A 754 12.50 4.87 8.25
N GLY A 755 12.93 5.66 9.24
CA GLY A 755 12.21 5.90 10.48
C GLY A 755 12.69 5.05 11.65
N ASN A 756 12.33 5.51 12.85
CA ASN A 756 12.36 4.66 14.04
C ASN A 756 11.13 3.74 14.07
N VAL A 757 11.12 2.78 14.99
CA VAL A 757 9.91 2.01 15.26
C VAL A 757 8.74 2.92 15.69
N CYS A 758 7.55 2.62 15.17
CA CYS A 758 6.35 3.37 15.47
C CYS A 758 5.75 2.99 16.82
N LEU A 759 5.79 3.92 17.78
CA LEU A 759 5.22 3.73 19.11
C LEU A 759 3.69 3.64 19.08
N VAL A 760 3.02 4.32 18.14
CA VAL A 760 1.56 4.21 17.94
C VAL A 760 1.20 2.79 17.51
N THR A 761 1.97 2.20 16.59
CA THR A 761 1.72 0.84 16.10
C THR A 761 1.96 -0.18 17.20
N LEU A 762 3.08 -0.08 17.93
CA LEU A 762 3.35 -1.00 19.05
C LEU A 762 2.27 -0.91 20.13
N ALA A 763 1.85 0.29 20.53
CA ALA A 763 0.81 0.47 21.54
C ALA A 763 -0.54 -0.11 21.12
N LEU A 764 -0.97 0.08 19.87
CA LEU A 764 -2.24 -0.46 19.37
C LEU A 764 -2.17 -1.97 19.04
N ASN A 765 -0.98 -2.49 18.73
CA ASN A 765 -0.73 -3.94 18.69
C ASN A 765 -0.88 -4.57 20.09
N LEU A 766 -0.45 -3.90 21.18
CA LEU A 766 -0.72 -4.36 22.55
C LEU A 766 -2.22 -4.28 22.90
N PHE A 767 -2.85 -3.14 22.62
CA PHE A 767 -4.28 -2.91 22.89
C PHE A 767 -5.16 -3.99 22.24
N THR A 768 -4.95 -4.29 20.96
CA THR A 768 -5.70 -5.33 20.23
C THR A 768 -5.33 -6.77 20.61
N GLN A 769 -4.38 -6.96 21.53
CA GLN A 769 -4.14 -8.24 22.22
C GLN A 769 -4.64 -8.24 23.68
N GLY A 770 -5.41 -7.22 24.09
CA GLY A 770 -5.99 -7.10 25.43
C GLY A 770 -5.02 -6.62 26.51
N ILE A 771 -3.90 -6.00 26.11
CA ILE A 771 -2.87 -5.47 27.01
C ILE A 771 -2.99 -3.95 27.04
N ASP A 772 -3.13 -3.36 28.23
CA ASP A 772 -3.06 -1.90 28.41
C ASP A 772 -1.67 -1.40 27.97
N PRO A 773 -1.56 -0.53 26.94
CA PRO A 773 -0.28 0.01 26.50
C PRO A 773 0.26 1.12 27.41
N GLU A 774 -0.48 1.56 28.43
CA GLU A 774 -0.14 2.69 29.33
C GLU A 774 0.00 4.07 28.64
N VAL A 775 -0.34 4.16 27.34
CA VAL A 775 -0.44 5.40 26.53
C VAL A 775 -1.75 5.45 25.76
N SER A 776 -2.35 6.63 25.63
CA SER A 776 -3.76 6.80 25.24
C SER A 776 -3.96 7.37 23.83
N TYR A 777 -4.39 6.53 22.88
CA TYR A 777 -4.70 6.92 21.50
C TYR A 777 -6.21 7.02 21.19
N VAL A 778 -7.04 7.29 22.20
CA VAL A 778 -8.51 7.48 22.06
C VAL A 778 -8.89 8.58 21.06
N GLU A 779 -8.00 9.55 20.85
CA GLU A 779 -8.13 10.61 19.83
C GLU A 779 -6.95 10.51 18.83
N LEU A 780 -6.87 9.40 18.08
CA LEU A 780 -5.76 9.17 17.14
C LEU A 780 -5.72 10.23 16.04
N GLU A 781 -6.88 10.72 15.62
CA GLU A 781 -7.04 11.75 14.60
C GLU A 781 -6.39 13.10 15.00
N GLU A 782 -6.43 13.46 16.28
CA GLU A 782 -5.71 14.62 16.81
C GLU A 782 -4.19 14.38 16.76
N THR A 783 -3.76 13.16 17.11
CA THR A 783 -2.34 12.77 17.13
C THR A 783 -1.72 12.79 15.74
N ILE A 784 -2.46 12.33 14.72
CA ILE A 784 -2.06 12.47 13.30
C ILE A 784 -1.86 13.95 12.97
N LYS A 785 -2.86 14.81 13.24
CA LYS A 785 -2.79 16.24 12.93
C LYS A 785 -1.63 16.97 13.62
N VAL A 786 -1.34 16.65 14.88
CA VAL A 786 -0.19 17.22 15.59
C VAL A 786 1.13 16.72 14.99
N ALA A 787 1.25 15.42 14.71
CA ALA A 787 2.48 14.87 14.12
C ALA A 787 2.74 15.41 12.70
N GLU A 788 1.74 15.43 11.81
CA GLU A 788 1.88 15.98 10.46
C GLU A 788 2.22 17.47 10.48
N HIS A 789 1.62 18.26 11.38
CA HIS A 789 1.91 19.69 11.51
C HIS A 789 3.34 19.94 12.04
N CYS A 790 3.77 19.20 13.06
CA CYS A 790 5.10 19.37 13.65
C CYS A 790 6.22 18.83 12.74
N THR A 791 6.00 17.73 12.02
CA THR A 791 7.02 17.12 11.14
C THR A 791 7.02 17.65 9.71
N GLU A 792 5.89 18.19 9.23
CA GLU A 792 5.63 18.48 7.80
C GLU A 792 5.62 17.23 6.90
N LEU A 793 5.60 16.04 7.50
CA LEU A 793 5.50 14.75 6.81
C LEU A 793 4.09 14.19 6.97
N LYS A 794 3.54 13.59 5.90
CA LYS A 794 2.22 12.95 5.94
C LYS A 794 2.29 11.51 6.42
N VAL A 795 1.27 11.08 7.15
CA VAL A 795 1.04 9.67 7.49
C VAL A 795 0.52 8.93 6.24
N PRO A 796 1.22 7.90 5.72
CA PRO A 796 0.79 7.17 4.53
C PRO A 796 -0.61 6.55 4.67
N GLU A 797 -1.34 6.45 3.56
CA GLU A 797 -2.75 6.02 3.54
C GLU A 797 -2.97 4.58 4.04
N ARG A 798 -1.91 3.77 4.05
CA ARG A 798 -1.90 2.37 4.54
C ARG A 798 -1.11 2.18 5.83
N TYR A 799 -0.67 3.25 6.48
CA TYR A 799 0.10 3.16 7.71
C TYR A 799 -0.74 2.51 8.82
N PRO A 800 -0.24 1.49 9.56
CA PRO A 800 -1.03 0.77 10.56
C PRO A 800 -1.78 1.70 11.52
N TRP A 801 -3.06 1.38 11.74
CA TRP A 801 -4.02 2.09 12.58
C TRP A 801 -4.40 3.54 12.18
N ALA A 802 -3.49 4.28 11.55
CA ALA A 802 -3.59 5.71 11.33
C ALA A 802 -3.88 6.12 9.87
N GLY A 803 -3.46 5.31 8.90
CA GLY A 803 -3.66 5.58 7.47
C GLY A 803 -5.15 5.67 7.11
N SER A 804 -5.49 6.55 6.18
CA SER A 804 -6.88 6.82 5.77
C SER A 804 -7.63 5.60 5.23
N LEU A 805 -6.93 4.56 4.74
CA LEU A 805 -7.53 3.37 4.13
C LEU A 805 -7.60 2.13 5.04
N VAL A 806 -7.10 2.20 6.28
CA VAL A 806 -7.01 0.99 7.14
C VAL A 806 -8.35 0.54 7.71
N TYR A 807 -9.35 1.41 7.73
CA TYR A 807 -10.74 1.11 8.10
C TYR A 807 -11.70 1.14 6.90
N THR A 808 -11.16 1.02 5.68
CA THR A 808 -11.94 1.03 4.43
C THR A 808 -12.09 -0.37 3.85
N ALA A 809 -13.33 -0.81 3.62
CA ALA A 809 -13.61 -2.07 2.93
C ALA A 809 -14.09 -1.83 1.49
N PHE A 810 -13.21 -2.06 0.50
CA PHE A 810 -13.54 -1.92 -0.93
C PHE A 810 -14.29 -3.11 -1.54
N SER A 811 -14.17 -4.31 -0.95
CA SER A 811 -14.88 -5.50 -1.44
C SER A 811 -16.30 -5.55 -0.88
N GLY A 812 -17.30 -5.72 -1.75
CA GLY A 812 -18.69 -5.91 -1.35
C GLY A 812 -18.91 -7.15 -0.46
N SER A 813 -18.08 -8.20 -0.58
CA SER A 813 -18.14 -9.35 0.33
C SER A 813 -17.58 -9.03 1.72
N HIS A 814 -16.59 -8.13 1.82
CA HIS A 814 -16.08 -7.67 3.11
C HIS A 814 -17.07 -6.71 3.77
N GLN A 815 -17.72 -5.83 3.00
CA GLN A 815 -18.79 -4.94 3.47
C GLN A 815 -19.98 -5.74 4.05
N ASP A 816 -20.44 -6.78 3.35
CA ASP A 816 -21.51 -7.68 3.83
C ASP A 816 -21.11 -8.44 5.12
N ALA A 817 -19.88 -8.93 5.21
CA ALA A 817 -19.36 -9.60 6.40
C ALA A 817 -19.20 -8.64 7.60
N ILE A 818 -18.68 -7.42 7.37
CA ILE A 818 -18.58 -6.35 8.38
C ILE A 818 -19.98 -5.98 8.88
N LYS A 819 -20.95 -5.77 7.98
CA LYS A 819 -22.35 -5.48 8.35
C LYS A 819 -22.96 -6.58 9.23
N LYS A 820 -22.66 -7.86 8.95
CA LYS A 820 -23.13 -8.99 9.78
C LYS A 820 -22.46 -9.03 11.15
N GLY A 821 -21.16 -8.75 11.23
CA GLY A 821 -20.44 -8.61 12.50
C GLY A 821 -20.99 -7.45 13.36
N LEU A 822 -21.19 -6.28 12.75
CA LEU A 822 -21.76 -5.09 13.40
C LEU A 822 -23.23 -5.27 13.84
N GLU A 823 -23.97 -6.19 13.23
CA GLU A 823 -25.31 -6.55 13.72
C GLU A 823 -25.25 -7.49 14.93
N ALA A 824 -24.39 -8.52 14.88
CA ALA A 824 -24.23 -9.49 15.96
C ALA A 824 -23.63 -8.87 17.24
N ILE A 825 -22.61 -8.00 17.09
CA ILE A 825 -21.85 -7.44 18.21
C ILE A 825 -22.69 -6.58 19.17
N LYS A 826 -23.87 -6.08 18.73
CA LYS A 826 -24.85 -5.38 19.59
C LYS A 826 -25.27 -6.19 20.82
N THR A 827 -25.01 -7.50 20.83
CA THR A 827 -25.31 -8.42 21.95
C THR A 827 -24.07 -9.06 22.59
N ALA A 828 -22.86 -8.73 22.09
CA ALA A 828 -21.59 -9.30 22.55
C ALA A 828 -20.80 -8.32 23.42
N GLN A 829 -19.76 -8.84 24.11
CA GLN A 829 -18.84 -8.04 24.94
C GLN A 829 -17.41 -7.98 24.37
N VAL A 830 -17.17 -8.63 23.22
CA VAL A 830 -15.85 -8.76 22.59
C VAL A 830 -15.97 -8.31 21.13
N TRP A 831 -14.92 -7.68 20.61
CA TRP A 831 -14.88 -7.26 19.21
C TRP A 831 -14.70 -8.44 18.26
N GLU A 832 -15.77 -8.83 17.58
CA GLU A 832 -15.82 -9.98 16.67
C GLU A 832 -16.31 -9.60 15.25
N VAL A 833 -15.92 -8.41 14.75
CA VAL A 833 -16.29 -7.96 13.40
C VAL A 833 -15.27 -8.42 12.35
N PRO A 834 -15.67 -9.15 11.30
CA PRO A 834 -14.76 -9.61 10.26
C PRO A 834 -13.99 -8.46 9.59
N TYR A 835 -12.71 -8.70 9.24
CA TYR A 835 -11.81 -7.76 8.56
C TYR A 835 -11.41 -6.48 9.33
N LEU A 836 -12.04 -6.15 10.46
CA LEU A 836 -11.67 -5.02 11.30
C LEU A 836 -10.99 -5.55 12.59
N PRO A 837 -9.70 -5.27 12.85
CA PRO A 837 -8.99 -5.81 14.02
C PRO A 837 -9.28 -5.09 15.35
N ILE A 838 -10.05 -4.00 15.31
CA ILE A 838 -10.41 -3.11 16.42
C ILE A 838 -11.74 -2.42 16.06
N ASP A 839 -12.52 -1.93 17.03
CA ASP A 839 -13.53 -0.90 16.72
C ASP A 839 -12.79 0.40 16.37
N PRO A 840 -12.98 0.99 15.18
CA PRO A 840 -12.39 2.29 14.88
C PRO A 840 -12.74 3.37 15.92
N GLN A 841 -13.88 3.26 16.59
CA GLN A 841 -14.34 4.22 17.60
C GLN A 841 -13.50 4.23 18.87
N ASP A 842 -12.85 3.11 19.24
CA ASP A 842 -11.98 3.02 20.43
C ASP A 842 -10.77 3.99 20.35
N ILE A 843 -10.46 4.46 19.14
CA ILE A 843 -9.35 5.37 18.81
C ILE A 843 -9.79 6.65 18.08
N GLY A 844 -11.09 7.00 18.15
CA GLY A 844 -11.61 8.24 17.55
C GLY A 844 -11.65 8.22 16.02
N ARG A 845 -11.81 7.04 15.41
CA ARG A 845 -11.92 6.82 13.97
C ARG A 845 -13.24 6.15 13.63
N HIS A 846 -13.53 6.00 12.34
CA HIS A 846 -14.80 5.44 11.85
C HIS A 846 -14.54 4.36 10.80
N TYR A 847 -15.44 3.37 10.71
CA TYR A 847 -15.48 2.44 9.60
C TYR A 847 -16.03 3.15 8.36
N GLU A 848 -15.22 3.24 7.30
CA GLU A 848 -15.66 3.83 6.04
C GLU A 848 -16.04 2.75 5.03
N ALA A 849 -17.34 2.52 4.90
CA ALA A 849 -17.93 1.80 3.78
C ALA A 849 -17.85 2.65 2.49
N ILE A 850 -16.63 2.92 1.98
CA ILE A 850 -16.44 3.59 0.69
C ILE A 850 -16.89 2.64 -0.42
N ILE A 851 -18.16 2.73 -0.79
CA ILE A 851 -18.75 1.99 -1.91
C ILE A 851 -18.31 2.66 -3.22
N ARG A 852 -17.06 2.40 -3.61
CA ARG A 852 -16.53 2.77 -4.93
C ARG A 852 -17.25 1.95 -5.98
N VAL A 853 -18.16 2.55 -6.76
CA VAL A 853 -18.84 1.83 -7.84
C VAL A 853 -17.99 1.84 -9.10
N ASN A 854 -17.31 0.72 -9.34
CA ASN A 854 -16.57 0.40 -10.55
C ASN A 854 -17.21 -0.80 -11.27
N SER A 855 -16.62 -1.25 -12.39
CA SER A 855 -17.14 -2.36 -13.20
C SER A 855 -17.10 -3.76 -12.53
N GLN A 856 -16.65 -3.86 -11.27
CA GLN A 856 -16.70 -5.08 -10.45
C GLN A 856 -17.70 -4.97 -9.27
N SER A 857 -18.40 -3.84 -9.15
CA SER A 857 -19.17 -3.50 -7.95
C SER A 857 -20.56 -4.14 -7.93
N GLY A 858 -20.85 -4.88 -6.85
CA GLY A 858 -22.09 -5.62 -6.71
C GLY A 858 -23.34 -4.75 -6.57
N LYS A 859 -24.49 -5.26 -7.05
CA LYS A 859 -25.81 -4.60 -7.09
C LYS A 859 -26.19 -3.86 -5.79
N GLY A 860 -25.86 -4.45 -4.63
CA GLY A 860 -26.19 -3.88 -3.32
C GLY A 860 -25.48 -2.56 -3.00
N GLY A 861 -24.31 -2.29 -3.59
CA GLY A 861 -23.59 -1.03 -3.37
C GLY A 861 -24.32 0.18 -3.96
N ILE A 862 -24.83 0.02 -5.18
CA ILE A 862 -25.59 1.07 -5.88
C ILE A 862 -26.91 1.37 -5.13
N ALA A 863 -27.58 0.34 -4.62
CA ALA A 863 -28.78 0.49 -3.82
C ALA A 863 -28.52 1.24 -2.49
N TYR A 864 -27.44 0.88 -1.79
CA TYR A 864 -27.05 1.53 -0.53
C TYR A 864 -26.74 3.02 -0.72
N ILE A 865 -26.07 3.41 -1.81
CA ILE A 865 -25.78 4.82 -2.11
C ILE A 865 -27.08 5.62 -2.30
N LEU A 866 -28.02 5.10 -3.10
CA LEU A 866 -29.32 5.76 -3.30
C LEU A 866 -30.13 5.85 -1.99
N GLU A 867 -30.09 4.81 -1.16
CA GLU A 867 -30.79 4.77 0.13
C GLU A 867 -30.19 5.75 1.17
N GLN A 868 -28.86 5.76 1.32
CA GLN A 868 -28.17 6.53 2.38
C GLN A 868 -27.92 8.00 2.02
N GLU A 869 -27.47 8.31 0.80
CA GLU A 869 -27.18 9.69 0.41
C GLU A 869 -28.44 10.41 -0.10
N TYR A 870 -29.35 9.70 -0.76
CA TYR A 870 -30.51 10.30 -1.44
C TYR A 870 -31.87 9.90 -0.84
N GLY A 871 -31.92 8.99 0.13
CA GLY A 871 -33.17 8.56 0.78
C GLY A 871 -34.08 7.67 -0.08
N ILE A 872 -33.56 7.14 -1.20
CA ILE A 872 -34.30 6.38 -2.20
C ILE A 872 -34.03 4.89 -2.01
N ALA A 873 -34.92 4.24 -1.25
CA ALA A 873 -35.04 2.79 -1.28
C ALA A 873 -35.61 2.33 -2.64
N LEU A 874 -35.18 1.16 -3.11
CA LEU A 874 -35.65 0.53 -4.35
C LEU A 874 -35.96 -0.95 -4.10
N PRO A 875 -37.05 -1.51 -4.66
CA PRO A 875 -37.30 -2.95 -4.63
C PRO A 875 -36.13 -3.76 -5.20
N LYS A 876 -35.85 -4.95 -4.64
CA LYS A 876 -34.67 -5.78 -5.00
C LYS A 876 -34.54 -6.07 -6.50
N GLU A 877 -35.65 -6.20 -7.22
CA GLU A 877 -35.64 -6.39 -8.67
C GLU A 877 -35.35 -5.08 -9.44
N CYS A 878 -35.84 -3.94 -8.96
CA CYS A 878 -35.50 -2.62 -9.51
C CYS A 878 -34.01 -2.29 -9.28
N GLN A 879 -33.44 -2.65 -8.13
CA GLN A 879 -31.99 -2.58 -7.88
C GLN A 879 -31.20 -3.38 -8.93
N ALA A 880 -31.70 -4.57 -9.30
CA ALA A 880 -31.06 -5.45 -10.27
C ALA A 880 -31.22 -4.98 -11.73
N GLU A 881 -32.26 -4.19 -12.05
CA GLU A 881 -32.38 -3.48 -13.33
C GLU A 881 -31.46 -2.26 -13.37
N PHE A 882 -31.56 -1.35 -12.39
CA PHE A 882 -30.77 -0.12 -12.37
C PHE A 882 -29.25 -0.36 -12.31
N ALA A 883 -28.80 -1.40 -11.59
CA ALA A 883 -27.39 -1.79 -11.58
C ALA A 883 -26.82 -2.09 -12.97
N GLN A 884 -27.64 -2.56 -13.93
CA GLN A 884 -27.21 -2.79 -15.31
C GLN A 884 -27.05 -1.49 -16.12
N VAL A 885 -27.68 -0.39 -15.69
CA VAL A 885 -27.49 0.94 -16.28
C VAL A 885 -26.15 1.50 -15.80
N VAL A 886 -25.93 1.51 -14.49
CA VAL A 886 -24.68 2.01 -13.86
C VAL A 886 -23.47 1.20 -14.32
N GLN A 887 -23.57 -0.13 -14.44
CA GLN A 887 -22.52 -0.99 -14.99
C GLN A 887 -22.10 -0.54 -16.40
N LYS A 888 -23.06 -0.29 -17.31
CA LYS A 888 -22.77 0.17 -18.69
C LYS A 888 -22.09 1.54 -18.73
N ILE A 889 -22.29 2.38 -17.70
CA ILE A 889 -21.60 3.67 -17.56
C ILE A 889 -20.16 3.45 -17.08
N SER A 890 -19.92 2.51 -16.16
CA SER A 890 -18.57 2.21 -15.66
C SER A 890 -17.73 1.50 -16.73
N ASP A 891 -18.30 0.52 -17.43
CA ASP A 891 -17.64 -0.19 -18.54
C ASP A 891 -17.18 0.79 -19.64
N LYS A 892 -18.04 1.76 -20.00
CA LYS A 892 -17.73 2.81 -21.00
C LYS A 892 -16.64 3.78 -20.55
N THR A 893 -16.65 4.18 -19.28
CA THR A 893 -15.71 5.17 -18.76
C THR A 893 -14.39 4.56 -18.29
N SER A 894 -14.38 3.25 -17.99
CA SER A 894 -13.30 2.53 -17.30
C SER A 894 -12.83 3.25 -16.02
N LYS A 895 -13.78 3.89 -15.33
CA LYS A 895 -13.56 4.70 -14.12
C LYS A 895 -14.57 4.35 -13.04
N GLU A 896 -14.20 4.75 -11.82
CA GLU A 896 -15.07 4.83 -10.67
C GLU A 896 -16.17 5.87 -10.91
N ILE A 897 -17.40 5.51 -10.55
CA ILE A 897 -18.59 6.36 -10.63
C ILE A 897 -18.85 6.92 -9.23
N SER A 898 -18.89 8.25 -9.13
CA SER A 898 -19.26 8.95 -7.89
C SER A 898 -20.76 8.81 -7.59
N ALA A 899 -21.14 8.99 -6.32
CA ALA A 899 -22.54 8.93 -5.90
C ALA A 899 -23.44 9.92 -6.65
N GLN A 900 -22.94 11.13 -6.96
CA GLN A 900 -23.64 12.09 -7.82
C GLN A 900 -23.90 11.50 -9.21
N GLN A 901 -22.91 10.89 -9.87
CA GLN A 901 -23.11 10.28 -11.19
C GLN A 901 -24.06 9.06 -11.15
N ILE A 902 -24.16 8.36 -10.03
CA ILE A 902 -25.20 7.33 -9.82
C ILE A 902 -26.57 7.98 -9.74
N TYR A 903 -26.71 9.09 -9.01
CA TYR A 903 -27.97 9.84 -8.92
C TYR A 903 -28.35 10.51 -10.25
N ASP A 904 -27.39 11.04 -11.00
CA ASP A 904 -27.60 11.58 -12.35
C ASP A 904 -28.11 10.48 -13.30
N ALA A 905 -27.46 9.30 -13.27
CA ALA A 905 -27.90 8.14 -14.05
C ALA A 905 -29.29 7.64 -13.63
N PHE A 906 -29.61 7.66 -12.32
CA PHE A 906 -30.92 7.32 -11.80
C PHE A 906 -32.00 8.30 -12.29
N THR A 907 -31.71 9.61 -12.21
CA THR A 907 -32.59 10.69 -12.63
C THR A 907 -32.83 10.62 -14.13
N GLN A 908 -31.79 10.48 -14.95
CA GLN A 908 -31.89 10.28 -16.41
C GLN A 908 -32.64 9.01 -16.82
N THR A 909 -32.59 7.95 -16.00
CA THR A 909 -33.27 6.68 -16.32
C THR A 909 -34.77 6.72 -15.96
N TYR A 910 -35.14 7.36 -14.84
CA TYR A 910 -36.47 7.22 -14.26
C TYR A 910 -37.25 8.51 -14.05
N LEU A 911 -36.59 9.65 -13.80
CA LEU A 911 -37.24 10.90 -13.39
C LEU A 911 -37.33 11.95 -14.52
N ASP A 912 -36.25 12.09 -15.30
CA ASP A 912 -36.14 13.01 -16.43
C ASP A 912 -36.83 12.57 -17.74
N PRO A 913 -37.18 11.29 -18.01
CA PRO A 913 -37.88 10.93 -19.25
C PRO A 913 -39.26 11.61 -19.39
N GLN A 914 -39.28 12.77 -20.06
CA GLN A 914 -40.49 13.49 -20.50
C GLN A 914 -40.97 13.03 -21.88
N GLU A 915 -40.18 12.22 -22.57
CA GLU A 915 -40.48 11.63 -23.88
C GLU A 915 -40.30 10.10 -23.82
N PRO A 916 -41.12 9.32 -24.53
CA PRO A 916 -42.22 9.77 -25.39
C PRO A 916 -43.47 10.24 -24.64
N MET A 917 -43.51 10.23 -23.30
CA MET A 917 -44.68 10.67 -22.52
C MET A 917 -44.37 11.47 -21.25
N ALA A 918 -45.18 12.48 -20.93
CA ALA A 918 -45.12 13.25 -19.69
C ALA A 918 -46.52 13.49 -19.10
N LEU A 919 -46.65 13.44 -17.78
CA LEU A 919 -47.88 13.85 -17.06
C LEU A 919 -47.88 15.37 -16.86
N LEU A 920 -48.96 16.04 -17.27
CA LEU A 920 -49.10 17.51 -17.16
C LEU A 920 -49.92 17.89 -15.94
N ASP A 921 -51.14 17.36 -15.85
CA ASP A 921 -52.04 17.48 -14.69
C ASP A 921 -52.97 16.28 -14.58
N TYR A 922 -53.69 16.19 -13.46
CA TYR A 922 -54.78 15.24 -13.27
C TYR A 922 -55.81 15.74 -12.24
N GLU A 923 -57.05 15.35 -12.45
CA GLU A 923 -58.17 15.41 -11.51
C GLU A 923 -58.49 13.98 -11.04
N LEU A 924 -58.77 13.83 -9.74
CA LEU A 924 -59.38 12.64 -9.17
C LEU A 924 -60.79 12.98 -8.67
N SER A 925 -61.74 12.10 -8.97
CA SER A 925 -63.11 12.19 -8.50
C SER A 925 -63.60 10.81 -8.08
N ASN A 926 -64.39 10.74 -7.01
CA ASN A 926 -65.01 9.48 -6.60
C ASN A 926 -66.27 9.24 -7.44
N SER A 927 -66.49 8.00 -7.85
CA SER A 927 -67.76 7.56 -8.42
C SER A 927 -68.90 7.74 -7.41
N SER A 928 -70.12 7.91 -7.91
CA SER A 928 -71.35 7.95 -7.08
C SER A 928 -71.62 6.63 -6.34
N THR A 929 -70.91 5.55 -6.68
CA THR A 929 -70.93 4.24 -5.99
C THR A 929 -69.86 4.08 -4.90
N ALA A 930 -69.01 5.08 -4.67
CA ALA A 930 -67.93 5.12 -3.65
C ALA A 930 -66.79 4.07 -3.76
N GLU A 931 -66.99 2.93 -4.42
CA GLU A 931 -65.97 1.88 -4.59
C GLU A 931 -65.02 2.11 -5.79
N GLU A 932 -65.28 3.12 -6.62
CA GLU A 932 -64.49 3.42 -7.82
C GLU A 932 -64.00 4.87 -7.85
N VAL A 933 -62.78 5.04 -8.35
CA VAL A 933 -62.13 6.32 -8.62
C VAL A 933 -62.17 6.58 -10.13
N VAL A 934 -62.67 7.75 -10.51
CA VAL A 934 -62.62 8.28 -11.88
C VAL A 934 -61.51 9.32 -11.97
N LEU A 935 -60.55 9.06 -12.86
CA LEU A 935 -59.40 9.91 -13.13
C LEU A 935 -59.56 10.57 -14.50
N LYS A 936 -59.24 11.87 -14.57
CA LYS A 936 -58.99 12.60 -15.82
C LYS A 936 -57.58 13.17 -15.74
N ALA A 937 -56.71 12.88 -16.69
CA ALA A 937 -55.37 13.45 -16.76
C ALA A 937 -55.09 14.04 -18.13
N ARG A 938 -54.26 15.08 -18.20
CA ARG A 938 -53.60 15.47 -19.45
C ARG A 938 -52.20 14.91 -19.47
N VAL A 939 -51.88 14.15 -20.50
CA VAL A 939 -50.52 13.69 -20.79
C VAL A 939 -50.05 14.32 -22.09
N ARG A 940 -48.77 14.69 -22.16
CA ARG A 940 -48.12 14.90 -23.44
C ARG A 940 -47.60 13.56 -23.92
N ALA A 941 -47.88 13.17 -25.16
CA ALA A 941 -47.31 12.00 -25.81
C ALA A 941 -46.80 12.40 -27.20
N ALA A 942 -45.54 12.08 -27.52
CA ALA A 942 -44.88 12.44 -28.79
C ALA A 942 -45.14 13.91 -29.20
N GLY A 943 -44.92 14.84 -28.26
CA GLY A 943 -45.14 16.28 -28.45
C GLY A 943 -46.59 16.79 -28.49
N LYS A 944 -47.61 15.92 -28.44
CA LYS A 944 -49.04 16.30 -28.47
C LYS A 944 -49.72 16.10 -27.12
N GLU A 945 -50.68 16.96 -26.75
CA GLU A 945 -51.46 16.79 -25.52
C GLU A 945 -52.69 15.91 -25.76
N HIS A 946 -52.90 14.94 -24.87
CA HIS A 946 -53.97 13.95 -24.91
C HIS A 946 -54.69 13.88 -23.57
N GLN A 947 -56.02 13.81 -23.60
CA GLN A 947 -56.82 13.56 -22.41
C GLN A 947 -56.93 12.05 -22.15
N VAL A 948 -56.61 11.66 -20.92
CA VAL A 948 -56.65 10.28 -20.42
C VAL A 948 -57.79 10.21 -19.41
N ASN A 949 -58.89 9.56 -19.77
CA ASN A 949 -60.05 9.37 -18.91
C ASN A 949 -60.17 7.89 -18.56
N GLY A 950 -60.26 7.53 -17.27
CA GLY A 950 -60.31 6.14 -16.84
C GLY A 950 -60.92 5.95 -15.44
N GLN A 951 -61.29 4.72 -15.14
CA GLN A 951 -62.04 4.33 -13.94
C GLN A 951 -61.50 3.02 -13.38
N GLY A 952 -61.55 2.84 -12.06
CA GLY A 952 -61.19 1.60 -11.38
C GLY A 952 -61.10 1.75 -9.86
N ASN A 953 -60.66 0.71 -9.15
CA ASN A 953 -60.62 0.65 -7.68
C ASN A 953 -59.55 1.52 -7.00
N GLY A 954 -58.84 2.38 -7.74
CA GLY A 954 -57.91 3.36 -7.19
C GLY A 954 -57.25 4.23 -8.27
N PRO A 955 -56.53 5.31 -7.89
CA PRO A 955 -55.92 6.24 -8.84
C PRO A 955 -55.02 5.58 -9.90
N VAL A 956 -54.24 4.58 -9.48
CA VAL A 956 -53.29 3.88 -10.35
C VAL A 956 -54.01 2.99 -11.37
N SER A 957 -55.04 2.25 -10.94
CA SER A 957 -55.84 1.41 -11.85
C SER A 957 -56.62 2.26 -12.83
N ALA A 958 -57.22 3.36 -12.37
CA ALA A 958 -57.95 4.32 -13.20
C ALA A 958 -57.03 4.96 -14.26
N PHE A 959 -55.78 5.29 -13.90
CA PHE A 959 -54.80 5.80 -14.86
C PHE A 959 -54.40 4.75 -15.89
N VAL A 960 -54.03 3.54 -15.47
CA VAL A 960 -53.62 2.46 -16.40
C VAL A 960 -54.77 2.04 -17.32
N ALA A 961 -56.01 1.98 -16.81
CA ALA A 961 -57.20 1.74 -17.62
C ALA A 961 -57.44 2.87 -18.63
N GLY A 962 -57.32 4.13 -18.20
CA GLY A 962 -57.45 5.29 -19.08
C GLY A 962 -56.40 5.30 -20.19
N LEU A 963 -55.12 5.08 -19.84
CA LEU A 963 -54.02 4.97 -20.80
C LEU A 963 -54.29 3.86 -21.83
N ASN A 964 -54.72 2.69 -21.35
CA ASN A 964 -55.08 1.54 -22.20
C ASN A 964 -56.23 1.81 -23.18
N ASN A 965 -57.11 2.77 -22.88
CA ASN A 965 -58.22 3.19 -23.73
C ASN A 965 -57.86 4.34 -24.69
N THR A 966 -56.67 4.93 -24.60
CA THR A 966 -56.24 6.01 -25.51
C THR A 966 -55.72 5.53 -26.87
N VAL A 967 -55.69 6.45 -27.83
CA VAL A 967 -55.32 6.20 -29.24
C VAL A 967 -53.81 6.25 -29.49
N PHE A 968 -53.00 6.79 -28.57
CA PHE A 968 -51.55 6.90 -28.73
C PHE A 968 -50.78 5.63 -28.35
N LEU A 969 -51.40 4.70 -27.60
CA LEU A 969 -50.89 3.34 -27.54
C LEU A 969 -51.21 2.65 -28.88
N PRO A 970 -50.24 1.95 -29.50
CA PRO A 970 -50.40 1.37 -30.82
C PRO A 970 -51.55 0.36 -30.86
N GLN A 971 -52.19 0.27 -32.03
CA GLN A 971 -53.34 -0.59 -32.27
C GLN A 971 -52.99 -2.06 -32.02
N GLY A 972 -53.42 -2.57 -30.86
CA GLY A 972 -53.14 -3.94 -30.43
C GLY A 972 -52.28 -4.06 -29.16
N MET A 973 -51.82 -2.98 -28.53
CA MET A 973 -51.07 -3.03 -27.26
C MET A 973 -51.82 -2.37 -26.09
N ALA A 974 -51.61 -2.92 -24.89
CA ALA A 974 -51.94 -2.33 -23.60
C ALA A 974 -50.74 -2.48 -22.63
N VAL A 975 -50.76 -1.72 -21.54
CA VAL A 975 -49.80 -1.76 -20.44
C VAL A 975 -50.44 -2.49 -19.25
N HIS A 976 -49.73 -3.48 -18.71
CA HIS A 976 -50.13 -4.23 -17.53
C HIS A 976 -49.22 -3.86 -16.35
N LEU A 977 -49.78 -3.27 -15.29
CA LEU A 977 -49.08 -3.09 -14.02
C LEU A 977 -48.99 -4.44 -13.30
N SER A 978 -47.77 -4.86 -12.97
CA SER A 978 -47.46 -6.19 -12.42
C SER A 978 -46.98 -6.16 -10.97
N ASP A 979 -46.44 -5.03 -10.51
CA ASP A 979 -45.98 -4.80 -9.15
C ASP A 979 -45.97 -3.28 -8.87
N TYR A 980 -46.12 -2.91 -7.60
CA TYR A 980 -46.15 -1.52 -7.12
C TYR A 980 -45.68 -1.47 -5.66
N HIS A 981 -44.69 -0.62 -5.40
CA HIS A 981 -44.19 -0.31 -4.06
C HIS A 981 -44.12 1.21 -3.87
N SER A 982 -44.46 1.71 -2.69
CA SER A 982 -44.29 3.13 -2.36
C SER A 982 -44.01 3.32 -0.87
N GLU A 983 -43.10 4.22 -0.59
CA GLU A 983 -42.58 4.49 0.76
C GLU A 983 -42.21 5.97 0.89
N ALA A 984 -42.15 6.46 2.13
CA ALA A 984 -41.66 7.80 2.41
C ALA A 984 -40.14 7.85 2.15
N ARG A 985 -39.67 8.93 1.53
CA ARG A 985 -38.24 9.17 1.29
C ARG A 985 -37.52 9.24 2.64
N SER A 986 -36.53 8.38 2.84
CA SER A 986 -35.76 8.31 4.08
C SER A 986 -35.00 9.61 4.34
N HIS A 987 -34.85 9.99 5.62
CA HIS A 987 -34.19 11.22 6.01
C HIS A 987 -32.68 11.12 5.72
N CYS A 988 -32.20 11.85 4.71
CA CYS A 988 -30.80 11.86 4.28
C CYS A 988 -30.22 13.29 4.30
N ARG A 989 -28.89 13.41 4.10
CA ARG A 989 -28.16 14.68 4.21
C ARG A 989 -28.67 15.81 3.29
N ASN A 990 -29.36 15.46 2.20
CA ASN A 990 -29.78 16.38 1.13
C ASN A 990 -31.32 16.49 0.97
N ALA A 991 -32.13 16.07 1.95
CA ALA A 991 -33.59 16.00 1.83
C ALA A 991 -34.35 17.14 2.53
N GLU A 992 -34.80 18.15 1.77
CA GLU A 992 -35.70 19.22 2.26
C GLU A 992 -37.18 18.79 2.26
N GLY A 993 -37.57 18.05 3.29
CA GLY A 993 -38.95 17.73 3.64
C GLY A 993 -39.42 16.33 3.23
N SER A 994 -40.69 16.03 3.53
CA SER A 994 -41.29 14.71 3.28
C SER A 994 -41.73 14.56 1.82
N GLU A 995 -41.07 13.66 1.10
CA GLU A 995 -41.45 13.23 -0.24
C GLU A 995 -41.85 11.75 -0.25
N ALA A 996 -42.66 11.34 -1.23
CA ALA A 996 -42.96 9.94 -1.50
C ALA A 996 -42.11 9.43 -2.66
N VAL A 997 -41.54 8.23 -2.48
CA VAL A 997 -40.94 7.42 -3.53
C VAL A 997 -41.98 6.40 -3.97
N ALA A 998 -42.17 6.22 -5.27
CA ALA A 998 -43.01 5.17 -5.82
C ALA A 998 -42.28 4.42 -6.94
N SER A 999 -42.20 3.10 -6.84
CA SER A 999 -41.66 2.19 -7.85
C SER A 999 -42.79 1.36 -8.44
N VAL A 1000 -42.96 1.38 -9.76
CA VAL A 1000 -44.01 0.64 -10.47
C VAL A 1000 -43.39 -0.27 -11.54
N ARG A 1001 -43.90 -1.50 -11.67
CA ARG A 1001 -43.43 -2.47 -12.66
C ARG A 1001 -44.46 -2.69 -13.76
N CYS A 1002 -44.20 -2.17 -14.95
CA CYS A 1002 -45.08 -2.32 -16.12
C CYS A 1002 -44.55 -3.36 -17.11
N GLN A 1003 -45.44 -4.01 -17.85
CA GLN A 1003 -45.13 -4.85 -19.01
C GLN A 1003 -46.10 -4.56 -20.15
N ALA A 1004 -45.66 -4.70 -21.40
CA ALA A 1004 -46.55 -4.67 -22.55
C ALA A 1004 -47.35 -5.98 -22.68
N VAL A 1005 -48.60 -5.88 -23.11
CA VAL A 1005 -49.49 -7.02 -23.42
C VAL A 1005 -50.23 -6.78 -24.72
N ALA A 1006 -50.43 -7.84 -25.51
CA ALA A 1006 -51.22 -7.79 -26.73
C ALA A 1006 -52.73 -7.76 -26.41
N LYS A 1007 -53.46 -6.75 -26.91
CA LYS A 1007 -54.91 -6.55 -26.65
C LYS A 1007 -55.81 -7.67 -27.16
N LYS A 1008 -55.40 -8.45 -28.16
CA LYS A 1008 -56.19 -9.58 -28.70
C LYS A 1008 -56.14 -10.80 -27.77
N ASP A 1009 -54.93 -11.22 -27.40
CA ASP A 1009 -54.70 -12.54 -26.80
C ASP A 1009 -54.20 -12.45 -25.34
N GLN A 1010 -54.10 -11.24 -24.79
CA GLN A 1010 -53.46 -10.88 -23.50
C GLN A 1010 -52.01 -11.37 -23.33
N MET A 1011 -51.39 -11.89 -24.38
CA MET A 1011 -50.03 -12.42 -24.34
C MET A 1011 -49.02 -11.33 -23.99
N LYS A 1012 -48.20 -11.59 -22.98
CA LYS A 1012 -47.16 -10.69 -22.48
C LYS A 1012 -46.02 -10.55 -23.49
N THR A 1013 -45.69 -9.32 -23.86
CA THR A 1013 -44.65 -8.98 -24.84
C THR A 1013 -43.58 -8.08 -24.21
N GLY A 1014 -42.33 -8.22 -24.67
CA GLY A 1014 -41.17 -7.55 -24.06
C GLY A 1014 -40.89 -8.00 -22.61
N LYS A 1015 -39.83 -7.43 -22.02
CA LYS A 1015 -39.51 -7.65 -20.60
C LYS A 1015 -40.26 -6.66 -19.71
N PRO A 1016 -40.70 -7.05 -18.49
CA PRO A 1016 -41.26 -6.10 -17.53
C PRO A 1016 -40.16 -5.11 -17.10
N ARG A 1017 -40.53 -3.83 -16.96
CA ARG A 1017 -39.64 -2.72 -16.61
C ARG A 1017 -40.12 -2.03 -15.35
N PHE A 1018 -39.18 -1.61 -14.51
CA PHE A 1018 -39.49 -0.65 -13.45
C PHE A 1018 -39.49 0.79 -13.99
N GLY A 1019 -40.34 1.62 -13.41
CA GLY A 1019 -40.26 3.07 -13.43
C GLY A 1019 -40.37 3.59 -12.01
N VAL A 1020 -39.77 4.75 -11.75
CA VAL A 1020 -39.74 5.35 -10.41
C VAL A 1020 -40.20 6.81 -10.49
N GLY A 1021 -41.00 7.25 -9.52
CA GLY A 1021 -41.50 8.61 -9.41
C GLY A 1021 -41.25 9.20 -8.03
N LEU A 1022 -40.86 10.48 -8.00
CA LEU A 1022 -40.72 11.29 -6.79
C LEU A 1022 -41.73 12.44 -6.80
N HIS A 1023 -42.44 12.62 -5.68
CA HIS A 1023 -43.26 13.81 -5.44
C HIS A 1023 -43.66 13.98 -3.96
N ARG A 1024 -43.96 15.21 -3.53
CA ARG A 1024 -44.57 15.53 -2.22
C ARG A 1024 -46.02 15.06 -2.04
N ASN A 1025 -46.60 14.42 -3.06
CA ASN A 1025 -47.95 13.83 -3.03
C ASN A 1025 -47.84 12.40 -3.55
N THR A 1026 -48.29 11.43 -2.75
CA THR A 1026 -48.18 10.00 -3.04
C THR A 1026 -48.81 9.63 -4.39
N ASN A 1027 -50.04 10.06 -4.66
CA ASN A 1027 -50.72 9.78 -5.94
C ASN A 1027 -49.89 10.30 -7.13
N THR A 1028 -49.41 11.55 -7.06
CA THR A 1028 -48.55 12.11 -8.13
C THR A 1028 -47.25 11.33 -8.30
N ALA A 1029 -46.65 10.83 -7.22
CA ALA A 1029 -45.45 9.98 -7.30
C ALA A 1029 -45.74 8.66 -8.03
N VAL A 1030 -46.85 7.97 -7.73
CA VAL A 1030 -47.20 6.72 -8.43
C VAL A 1030 -47.59 6.95 -9.89
N LEU A 1031 -48.33 8.03 -10.19
CA LEU A 1031 -48.69 8.37 -11.58
C LEU A 1031 -47.44 8.70 -12.41
N LYS A 1032 -46.46 9.42 -11.84
CA LYS A 1032 -45.13 9.60 -12.46
C LYS A 1032 -44.38 8.28 -12.65
N ALA A 1033 -44.43 7.36 -11.67
CA ALA A 1033 -43.80 6.04 -11.79
C ALA A 1033 -44.40 5.18 -12.93
N VAL A 1034 -45.72 5.28 -13.18
CA VAL A 1034 -46.36 4.65 -14.34
C VAL A 1034 -45.84 5.24 -15.67
N ILE A 1035 -45.75 6.57 -15.79
CA ILE A 1035 -45.18 7.25 -16.96
C ILE A 1035 -43.72 6.82 -17.19
N SER A 1036 -42.91 6.88 -16.12
CA SER A 1036 -41.52 6.43 -16.08
C SER A 1036 -41.37 5.02 -16.64
N ALA A 1037 -42.17 4.05 -16.15
CA ALA A 1037 -42.11 2.65 -16.57
C ALA A 1037 -42.49 2.46 -18.05
N ILE A 1038 -43.42 3.27 -18.57
CA ILE A 1038 -43.77 3.27 -20.00
C ILE A 1038 -42.62 3.83 -20.82
N ASN A 1039 -42.01 4.95 -20.42
CA ASN A 1039 -40.87 5.52 -21.14
C ASN A 1039 -39.65 4.57 -21.12
N CYS A 1040 -39.42 3.81 -20.03
CA CYS A 1040 -38.43 2.75 -19.97
C CYS A 1040 -38.73 1.58 -20.93
N LEU A 1041 -40.01 1.18 -21.09
CA LEU A 1041 -40.43 0.20 -22.11
C LEU A 1041 -40.18 0.73 -23.54
N CYS A 1042 -40.41 2.03 -23.77
CA CYS A 1042 -40.15 2.67 -25.06
C CYS A 1042 -38.65 2.69 -25.40
N ALA A 1043 -37.81 3.19 -24.47
CA ALA A 1043 -36.37 3.34 -24.66
C ALA A 1043 -35.63 2.00 -24.81
N ALA A 1044 -36.21 0.90 -24.35
CA ALA A 1044 -35.61 -0.43 -24.41
C ALA A 1044 -35.53 -1.04 -25.83
N GLY A 1045 -36.25 -0.49 -26.82
CA GLY A 1045 -36.38 -1.11 -28.15
C GLY A 1045 -37.31 -2.34 -28.17
N ASP A 1046 -37.78 -2.79 -27.00
CA ASP A 1046 -38.97 -3.64 -26.82
C ASP A 1046 -40.20 -3.01 -27.54
N ALA A 1047 -40.16 -1.69 -27.80
CA ALA A 1047 -41.18 -0.92 -28.50
C ALA A 1047 -40.78 -0.43 -29.91
N LYS A 1048 -40.91 -1.29 -30.94
CA LYS A 1048 -41.17 -0.83 -32.33
C LYS A 1048 -42.64 -0.38 -32.50
N LEU A 1049 -43.11 0.42 -31.56
CA LEU A 1049 -44.52 0.49 -31.16
C LEU A 1049 -45.01 1.93 -30.90
N PHE A 1050 -44.16 2.94 -31.09
CA PHE A 1050 -44.51 4.37 -30.97
C PHE A 1050 -43.96 5.21 -32.14
N ALA A 1051 -43.73 4.57 -33.29
CA ALA A 1051 -43.25 5.16 -34.54
C ALA A 1051 -44.23 4.87 -35.67
#